data_AF-A0A151EAB0-F1
#
_entry.id   AF-A0A151EAB0-F1
#
_cell.length_a   1.000
_cell.length_b   1.000
_cell.length_c   1.000
_cell.angle_alpha   90.00
_cell.angle_beta   90.00
_cell.angle_gamma   90.00
#
_symmetry.space_group_name_H-M   'P 1'
#
loop_
_entity.id
_entity.type
_entity.pdbx_description
1 polymer ?
#
loop_
_entity_poly.entity_id
_entity_poly.type
_entity_poly.pdbx_seq_one_letter_code
_entity_poly.pdbx_strand_id
1 'polypeptide(L)'
;MFITKNDELPEGTLVKTVGGGIEALKQILLKLKKFKFSGYLKTTISRDKYISEGYLVVREGAPVAAIYGRRAGGSFAKTKEGEDALKLIWGDTYDTDCSIMVYGRVDIEEIITQHPEALVNLVEKVAEERKRRTTYSLSWGDRQKAELEKKPEVAEDERLAEYRKRIENWRSSGLVVKSLEESLGDADKAKLLFAEFEEKVKRIEALKNELELIDGSGHEKEVERIKAMLKNPGKIPAIESAISELRKSTAAGEVTEEYSDGEDSLAGLGKILPPEKDELDVCKVCGANMYGRNECPTCGAKKGDAAKKTPEKELGKSLASKDANLIPEFTFESYVVGEGNRFSHAASLAVSKVESSAYNPLFITGGPGLGKTHLINAIGNYVLSNFKGKRVLYVTMEKFINEFNDASKANQMALFREKYRELDFLLLDDVHFIADREDVQDELFHTFNALHKDGKQIVMTSDRPLRSVQGLSDRLVSRFQSGLVTDIKAPDLELRINILRKKVEKIGLEIEEDVLDFIAKRYTRNIRKLEGALGTLVAYCELMKKPPSIEAAIDSLKEEPPDSPEDLELVPAIPTKSKLDELKISHSYLIEETRPVKSFNLFMNKVNEGFKGMALTRLNPKRITELYDVKDTTILWLTDREGDPDVKIPPVLEKIIYRIEDLLNAPGKSILLVDGLDYLISNNSFDPVLRFLRRLIDEISESEAIFIMSIAPETIDEQGLKILEREMEIISFT
;
A
#
# COMPACT_ATOMS: atom_id res chain seq x y z
N MET A 1 38.86 17.39 28.68
CA MET A 1 39.66 16.15 28.67
C MET A 1 39.93 15.84 27.22
N PHE A 2 41.17 16.08 26.77
CA PHE A 2 41.57 15.86 25.38
C PHE A 2 41.63 14.35 25.13
N ILE A 3 40.80 13.84 24.22
CA ILE A 3 40.92 12.47 23.75
C ILE A 3 41.72 12.54 22.46
N THR A 4 42.99 12.18 22.55
CA THR A 4 43.86 11.84 21.43
C THR A 4 44.24 10.38 21.60
N LYS A 5 43.60 9.47 20.86
CA LYS A 5 44.11 8.14 20.49
C LYS A 5 43.16 7.49 19.47
N ASN A 6 43.52 7.60 18.20
CA ASN A 6 42.94 6.90 17.03
C ASN A 6 41.41 6.98 16.86
N ASP A 7 40.92 8.17 16.48
CA ASP A 7 39.53 8.41 16.04
C ASP A 7 39.30 8.03 14.56
N GLU A 8 39.67 6.82 14.17
CA GLU A 8 39.21 6.26 12.89
C GLU A 8 38.11 5.24 13.21
N LEU A 9 36.88 5.54 12.77
CA LEU A 9 35.79 4.57 12.85
C LEU A 9 36.25 3.25 12.21
N PRO A 10 35.81 2.09 12.72
CA PRO A 10 36.28 0.78 12.28
C PRO A 10 36.33 0.67 10.75
N GLU A 11 37.43 0.11 10.24
CA GLU A 11 37.68 -0.02 8.80
C GLU A 11 36.60 -0.89 8.16
N GLY A 12 35.69 -0.24 7.42
CA GLY A 12 34.69 -0.92 6.62
C GLY A 12 35.18 -1.21 5.21
N THR A 13 34.46 -2.07 4.50
CA THR A 13 34.66 -2.22 3.05
C THR A 13 33.99 -1.06 2.34
N LEU A 14 34.74 -0.28 1.56
CA LEU A 14 34.18 0.76 0.69
C LEU A 14 33.27 0.10 -0.36
N VAL A 15 31.97 0.35 -0.26
CA VAL A 15 30.96 -0.16 -1.18
C VAL A 15 30.81 0.74 -2.39
N LYS A 16 30.83 2.06 -2.16
CA LYS A 16 30.58 3.05 -3.22
C LYS A 16 31.07 4.44 -2.83
N THR A 17 31.52 5.20 -3.83
CA THR A 17 31.77 6.65 -3.71
C THR A 17 30.81 7.41 -4.63
N VAL A 18 30.26 8.51 -4.14
CA VAL A 18 29.30 9.37 -4.85
C VAL A 18 29.67 10.83 -4.61
N GLY A 19 29.61 11.68 -5.63
CA GLY A 19 29.76 13.14 -5.45
C GLY A 19 28.55 13.77 -4.77
N GLY A 20 28.75 14.94 -4.15
CA GLY A 20 27.69 15.73 -3.53
C GLY A 20 26.74 16.38 -4.54
N GLY A 21 25.67 16.96 -4.02
CA GLY A 21 24.60 17.63 -4.74
C GLY A 21 23.30 17.69 -3.94
N ILE A 22 22.37 18.57 -4.35
CA ILE A 22 21.13 18.93 -3.61
C ILE A 22 20.32 17.70 -3.13
N GLU A 23 20.34 16.58 -3.86
CA GLU A 23 19.65 15.34 -3.47
C GLU A 23 20.56 14.13 -3.22
N ALA A 24 21.88 14.29 -3.29
CA ALA A 24 22.81 13.16 -3.32
C ALA A 24 22.66 12.25 -2.09
N LEU A 25 22.67 12.83 -0.89
CA LEU A 25 22.51 12.07 0.36
C LEU A 25 21.11 11.44 0.49
N LYS A 26 20.05 12.17 0.10
CA LYS A 26 18.66 11.67 0.15
C LYS A 26 18.47 10.45 -0.76
N GLN A 27 18.98 10.51 -1.99
CA GLN A 27 18.90 9.40 -2.95
C GLN A 27 19.71 8.17 -2.49
N ILE A 28 20.87 8.40 -1.85
CA ILE A 28 21.66 7.31 -1.26
C ILE A 28 20.87 6.65 -0.11
N LEU A 29 20.34 7.43 0.84
CA LEU A 29 19.56 6.88 1.96
C LEU A 29 18.31 6.11 1.51
N LEU A 30 17.60 6.58 0.48
CA LEU A 30 16.46 5.85 -0.10
C LEU A 30 16.87 4.50 -0.69
N LYS A 31 18.02 4.44 -1.38
CA LYS A 31 18.58 3.18 -1.89
C LYS A 31 19.00 2.27 -0.74
N LEU A 32 19.71 2.77 0.26
CA LEU A 32 20.13 1.99 1.43
C LEU A 32 18.93 1.42 2.20
N LYS A 33 17.81 2.16 2.30
CA LYS A 33 16.55 1.69 2.89
C LYS A 33 15.88 0.58 2.09
N LYS A 34 15.92 0.66 0.75
CA LYS A 34 15.42 -0.43 -0.12
C LYS A 34 16.17 -1.75 0.13
N PHE A 35 17.47 -1.68 0.42
CA PHE A 35 18.33 -2.85 0.63
C PHE A 35 18.56 -3.21 2.11
N LYS A 36 17.85 -2.56 3.05
CA LYS A 36 18.03 -2.73 4.51
C LYS A 36 19.51 -2.68 4.93
N PHE A 37 20.28 -1.78 4.33
CA PHE A 37 21.72 -1.70 4.53
C PHE A 37 22.09 -1.22 5.94
N SER A 38 23.13 -1.83 6.53
CA SER A 38 23.72 -1.41 7.81
C SER A 38 25.22 -1.14 7.63
N GLY A 39 25.70 0.00 8.11
CA GLY A 39 27.07 0.48 7.94
C GLY A 39 27.18 1.97 8.26
N TYR A 40 28.14 2.68 7.67
CA TYR A 40 28.20 4.15 7.78
C TYR A 40 28.56 4.82 6.45
N LEU A 41 28.20 6.10 6.33
CA LEU A 41 28.64 6.97 5.24
C LEU A 41 29.68 7.94 5.76
N LYS A 42 30.78 8.11 5.02
CA LYS A 42 31.79 9.14 5.27
C LYS A 42 31.65 10.25 4.23
N THR A 43 31.43 11.48 4.68
CA THR A 43 31.40 12.67 3.82
C THR A 43 32.69 13.46 4.02
N THR A 44 33.35 13.86 2.94
CA THR A 44 34.57 14.67 3.02
C THR A 44 34.48 15.86 2.08
N ILE A 45 34.79 17.07 2.58
CA ILE A 45 35.03 18.24 1.74
C ILE A 45 36.40 18.85 2.05
N SER A 46 37.16 19.16 1.00
CA SER A 46 38.47 19.82 1.13
C SER A 46 38.32 21.29 0.76
N ARG A 47 38.69 22.19 1.68
CA ARG A 47 38.75 23.64 1.44
C ARG A 47 40.14 24.16 1.80
N ASP A 48 40.54 25.30 1.24
CA ASP A 48 41.91 25.86 1.33
C ASP A 48 42.50 25.93 2.75
N LYS A 49 41.68 25.96 3.80
CA LYS A 49 42.12 26.12 5.20
C LYS A 49 41.74 24.95 6.13
N TYR A 50 40.90 24.01 5.69
CA TYR A 50 40.47 22.86 6.50
C TYR A 50 39.81 21.77 5.65
N ILE A 51 39.83 20.54 6.16
CA ILE A 51 39.03 19.42 5.63
C ILE A 51 37.89 19.17 6.62
N SER A 52 36.64 19.14 6.16
CA SER A 52 35.54 18.62 6.98
C SER A 52 35.33 17.14 6.69
N GLU A 53 35.04 16.38 7.74
CA GLU A 53 34.67 14.99 7.68
C GLU A 53 33.39 14.76 8.48
N GLY A 54 32.46 14.02 7.90
CA GLY A 54 31.21 13.63 8.53
C GLY A 54 31.03 12.13 8.44
N TYR A 55 30.48 11.52 9.48
CA TYR A 55 30.20 10.10 9.56
C TYR A 55 28.74 9.90 9.94
N LEU A 56 27.99 9.20 9.11
CA LEU A 56 26.58 8.92 9.30
C LEU A 56 26.36 7.42 9.41
N VAL A 57 26.13 6.92 10.63
CA VAL A 57 25.85 5.51 10.89
C VAL A 57 24.39 5.21 10.52
N VAL A 58 24.20 4.14 9.77
CA VAL A 58 22.91 3.71 9.23
C VAL A 58 22.63 2.27 9.66
N ARG A 59 21.41 2.01 10.15
CA ARG A 59 20.91 0.68 10.50
C ARG A 59 19.64 0.42 9.71
N GLU A 60 19.60 -0.67 8.94
CA GLU A 60 18.48 -1.01 8.04
C GLU A 60 18.06 0.15 7.11
N GLY A 61 19.02 0.98 6.70
CA GLY A 61 18.80 2.15 5.86
C GLY A 61 18.27 3.40 6.56
N ALA A 62 18.12 3.39 7.89
CA ALA A 62 17.79 4.56 8.69
C ALA A 62 19.03 5.13 9.40
N PRO A 63 19.27 6.45 9.38
CA PRO A 63 20.31 7.08 10.19
C PRO A 63 20.07 6.86 11.69
N VAL A 64 21.09 6.42 12.42
CA VAL A 64 21.03 6.15 13.86
C VAL A 64 22.03 6.96 14.67
N ALA A 65 23.18 7.31 14.08
CA ALA A 65 24.18 8.16 14.73
C ALA A 65 24.90 9.04 13.69
N ALA A 66 25.38 10.21 14.12
CA ALA A 66 26.11 11.15 13.28
C ALA A 66 27.26 11.81 14.05
N ILE A 67 28.43 11.91 13.41
CA ILE A 67 29.64 12.57 13.93
C ILE A 67 30.16 13.49 12.84
N TYR A 68 30.57 14.71 13.18
CA TYR A 68 31.10 15.68 12.23
C TYR A 68 32.31 16.41 12.81
N GLY A 69 33.37 16.60 12.04
CA GLY A 69 34.55 17.31 12.48
C GLY A 69 35.23 18.09 11.38
N ARG A 70 36.06 19.07 11.77
CA ARG A 70 36.94 19.82 10.86
C ARG A 70 38.39 19.68 11.31
N ARG A 71 39.27 19.32 10.37
CA ARG A 71 40.72 19.25 10.54
C ARG A 71 41.37 20.49 9.94
N ALA A 72 42.11 21.24 10.76
CA ALA A 72 42.96 22.34 10.33
C ALA A 72 44.38 22.09 10.89
N GLY A 73 45.39 21.94 10.02
CA GLY A 73 46.78 21.75 10.45
C GLY A 73 47.07 20.44 11.22
N GLY A 74 46.37 19.35 10.91
CA GLY A 74 46.69 18.01 11.45
C GLY A 74 46.07 17.64 12.80
N SER A 75 45.20 18.49 13.37
CA SER A 75 44.43 18.17 14.59
C SER A 75 42.93 18.45 14.42
N PHE A 76 42.08 17.66 15.10
CA PHE A 76 40.64 17.89 15.14
C PHE A 76 40.35 19.18 15.91
N ALA A 77 39.88 20.22 15.23
CA ALA A 77 39.65 21.52 15.84
C ALA A 77 38.26 21.64 16.50
N LYS A 78 37.28 20.83 16.07
CA LYS A 78 35.91 20.83 16.61
C LYS A 78 35.15 19.59 16.14
N THR A 79 34.67 18.77 17.07
CA THR A 79 33.73 17.66 16.80
C THR A 79 32.32 18.05 17.23
N LYS A 80 31.34 17.66 16.43
CA LYS A 80 29.90 17.77 16.67
C LYS A 80 29.33 16.36 16.54
N GLU A 81 28.34 16.03 17.36
CA GLU A 81 27.75 14.69 17.46
C GLU A 81 26.21 14.82 17.46
N GLY A 82 25.51 13.75 17.08
CA GLY A 82 24.05 13.70 17.11
C GLY A 82 23.37 14.55 16.02
N GLU A 83 22.23 15.17 16.35
CA GLU A 83 21.44 15.96 15.38
C GLU A 83 22.20 17.16 14.79
N ASP A 84 23.05 17.80 15.58
CA ASP A 84 23.90 18.91 15.14
C ASP A 84 24.90 18.44 14.07
N ALA A 85 25.48 17.25 14.26
CA ALA A 85 26.35 16.63 13.27
C ALA A 85 25.57 16.27 12.00
N LEU A 86 24.38 15.69 12.15
CA LEU A 86 23.52 15.31 11.02
C LEU A 86 23.19 16.52 10.14
N LYS A 87 22.83 17.67 10.72
CA LYS A 87 22.55 18.90 9.98
C LYS A 87 23.77 19.39 9.19
N LEU A 88 24.96 19.31 9.78
CA LEU A 88 26.21 19.71 9.14
C LEU A 88 26.61 18.76 8.01
N ILE A 89 26.47 17.45 8.21
CA ILE A 89 26.67 16.42 7.17
C ILE A 89 25.74 16.71 5.99
N TRP A 90 24.44 16.91 6.27
CA TRP A 90 23.44 17.19 5.24
C TRP A 90 23.77 18.47 4.45
N GLY A 91 24.19 19.53 5.14
CA GLY A 91 24.63 20.77 4.51
C GLY A 91 25.86 20.59 3.62
N ASP A 92 26.89 19.87 4.09
CA ASP A 92 28.10 19.62 3.31
C ASP A 92 27.80 18.75 2.07
N THR A 93 26.84 17.82 2.15
CA THR A 93 26.47 16.99 0.98
C THR A 93 25.79 17.73 -0.15
N TYR A 94 25.33 18.97 0.05
CA TYR A 94 24.79 19.80 -1.03
C TYR A 94 25.89 20.40 -1.92
N ASP A 95 27.10 20.50 -1.40
CA ASP A 95 28.26 21.01 -2.12
C ASP A 95 28.74 19.96 -3.13
N THR A 96 28.94 20.35 -4.39
CA THR A 96 29.36 19.43 -5.46
C THR A 96 30.78 18.88 -5.23
N ASP A 97 31.59 19.59 -4.46
CA ASP A 97 32.96 19.19 -4.11
C ASP A 97 33.00 18.21 -2.93
N CYS A 98 31.84 17.87 -2.35
CA CYS A 98 31.73 16.84 -1.32
C CYS A 98 31.84 15.44 -1.93
N SER A 99 32.62 14.56 -1.28
CA SER A 99 32.65 13.13 -1.58
C SER A 99 31.92 12.34 -0.49
N ILE A 100 30.95 11.52 -0.89
CA ILE A 100 30.16 10.64 -0.02
C ILE A 100 30.60 9.20 -0.28
N MET A 101 31.27 8.59 0.69
CA MET A 101 31.74 7.21 0.64
C MET A 101 30.87 6.33 1.54
N VAL A 102 30.37 5.21 1.02
CA VAL A 102 29.53 4.27 1.75
C VAL A 102 30.35 3.06 2.17
N TYR A 103 30.42 2.79 3.47
CA TYR A 103 31.17 1.70 4.07
C TYR A 103 30.21 0.65 4.65
N GLY A 104 30.39 -0.60 4.22
CA GLY A 104 29.67 -1.77 4.73
C GLY A 104 30.60 -2.71 5.48
N ARG A 105 30.04 -3.79 6.08
CA ARG A 105 30.77 -4.75 6.94
C ARG A 105 31.45 -4.06 8.13
N VAL A 106 30.74 -3.17 8.79
CA VAL A 106 31.21 -2.42 9.95
C VAL A 106 30.38 -2.83 11.16
N ASP A 107 31.02 -3.06 12.31
CA ASP A 107 30.31 -3.23 13.57
C ASP A 107 29.72 -1.88 14.01
N ILE A 108 28.46 -1.66 13.62
CA ILE A 108 27.74 -0.43 13.97
C ILE A 108 27.41 -0.36 15.47
N GLU A 109 27.34 -1.49 16.19
CA GLU A 109 27.11 -1.49 17.64
C GLU A 109 28.37 -1.06 18.39
N GLU A 110 29.55 -1.45 17.91
CA GLU A 110 30.83 -0.96 18.43
C GLU A 110 30.93 0.56 18.28
N ILE A 111 30.60 1.11 17.10
CA ILE A 111 30.60 2.57 16.87
C ILE A 111 29.65 3.29 17.82
N ILE A 112 28.42 2.78 17.97
CA ILE A 112 27.40 3.39 18.82
C ILE A 112 27.81 3.31 20.30
N THR A 113 28.48 2.23 20.70
CA THR A 113 28.98 2.04 22.06
C THR A 113 30.16 2.98 22.37
N GLN A 114 31.04 3.21 21.39
CA GLN A 114 32.18 4.13 21.52
C GLN A 114 31.75 5.60 21.46
N HIS A 115 30.68 5.92 20.73
CA HIS A 115 30.17 7.29 20.55
C HIS A 115 28.68 7.42 20.90
N PRO A 116 28.30 7.28 22.19
CA PRO A 116 26.89 7.32 22.61
C PRO A 116 26.22 8.69 22.37
N GLU A 117 26.99 9.78 22.44
CA GLU A 117 26.53 11.16 22.19
C GLU A 117 26.30 11.43 20.69
N ALA A 118 26.76 10.53 19.80
CA ALA A 118 26.51 10.61 18.37
C ALA A 118 25.10 10.16 17.96
N LEU A 119 24.32 9.57 18.86
CA LEU A 119 22.97 9.09 18.56
C LEU A 119 22.07 10.24 18.09
N VAL A 120 21.44 10.05 16.94
CA VAL A 120 20.47 11.00 16.39
C VAL A 120 19.10 10.66 16.99
N ASN A 121 18.49 11.59 17.71
CA ASN A 121 17.17 11.42 18.31
C ASN A 121 16.06 11.49 17.24
N LEU A 122 15.88 10.42 16.47
CA LEU A 122 14.67 10.23 15.68
C LEU A 122 13.55 9.75 16.60
N VAL A 123 13.06 10.63 17.48
CA VAL A 123 12.03 10.29 18.44
C VAL A 123 10.90 11.31 18.48
N GLU A 124 9.96 11.16 17.54
CA GLU A 124 8.53 11.40 17.83
C GLU A 124 7.65 10.16 17.60
N LYS A 125 8.21 8.97 17.41
CA LYS A 125 7.43 7.70 17.46
C LYS A 125 7.94 6.61 18.40
N VAL A 126 9.04 6.85 19.14
CA VAL A 126 9.59 5.88 20.11
C VAL A 126 9.53 6.40 21.57
N ALA A 127 9.22 7.69 21.78
CA ALA A 127 9.12 8.29 23.12
C ALA A 127 7.85 7.89 23.87
N GLU A 128 6.77 7.54 23.16
CA GLU A 128 5.58 6.97 23.80
C GLU A 128 5.79 5.51 24.24
N GLU A 129 6.65 4.76 23.56
CA GLU A 129 7.01 3.40 23.97
C GLU A 129 8.05 3.36 25.10
N ARG A 130 8.94 4.36 25.19
CA ARG A 130 9.93 4.45 26.28
C ARG A 130 9.34 4.89 27.62
N LYS A 131 8.22 5.63 27.65
CA LYS A 131 7.47 5.86 28.90
C LYS A 131 6.82 4.58 29.46
N ARG A 132 6.68 3.53 28.65
CA ARG A 132 6.13 2.23 29.09
C ARG A 132 7.19 1.27 29.63
N ARG A 133 8.49 1.59 29.52
CA ARG A 133 9.59 0.65 29.87
C ARG A 133 10.75 1.32 30.62
N THR A 134 10.47 1.96 31.75
CA THR A 134 11.46 2.11 32.83
C THR A 134 10.76 2.23 34.17
N THR A 135 10.41 1.09 34.77
CA THR A 135 10.60 0.90 36.21
C THR A 135 11.01 -0.54 36.41
N TYR A 136 12.31 -0.73 36.65
CA TYR A 136 12.94 -1.59 37.64
C TYR A 136 14.34 -1.99 37.15
N SER A 137 15.34 -1.21 37.57
CA SER A 137 16.68 -1.75 37.77
C SER A 137 16.68 -2.45 39.14
N LEU A 138 17.28 -3.64 39.23
CA LEU A 138 17.96 -4.17 40.41
C LEU A 138 18.77 -5.44 40.04
N SER A 139 19.75 -5.73 40.89
CA SER A 139 20.99 -6.50 40.72
C SER A 139 20.84 -8.02 40.49
N TRP A 140 21.87 -8.61 39.84
CA TRP A 140 22.03 -10.02 39.49
C TRP A 140 22.04 -11.03 40.65
N GLY A 141 22.06 -10.58 41.92
CA GLY A 141 21.99 -11.46 43.10
C GLY A 141 20.57 -11.89 43.50
N ASP A 142 19.54 -11.15 43.07
CA ASP A 142 18.14 -11.45 43.42
C ASP A 142 17.47 -12.42 42.42
N ARG A 143 18.15 -12.75 41.31
CA ARG A 143 17.62 -13.59 40.22
C ARG A 143 17.38 -15.05 40.63
N GLN A 144 18.16 -15.60 41.55
CA GLN A 144 17.95 -16.98 42.03
C GLN A 144 16.80 -17.12 43.03
N LYS A 145 16.32 -16.01 43.63
CA LYS A 145 15.10 -16.01 44.46
C LYS A 145 13.83 -15.73 43.65
N ALA A 146 13.95 -14.97 42.56
CA ALA A 146 12.84 -14.66 41.66
C ALA A 146 12.45 -15.82 40.71
N GLU A 147 13.34 -16.80 40.49
CA GLU A 147 13.02 -18.01 39.71
C GLU A 147 12.12 -19.00 40.49
N LEU A 148 11.94 -18.76 41.80
CA LEU A 148 11.01 -19.47 42.69
C LEU A 148 9.68 -18.75 42.92
N GLU A 149 9.47 -17.57 42.34
CA GLU A 149 8.18 -16.86 42.36
C GLU A 149 7.76 -16.51 40.93
N LYS A 150 7.26 -17.50 40.19
CA LYS A 150 6.36 -17.23 39.06
C LYS A 150 5.21 -16.39 39.60
N LYS A 151 5.16 -15.10 39.25
CA LYS A 151 3.90 -14.33 39.38
C LYS A 151 2.85 -15.10 38.57
N PRO A 152 1.74 -15.51 39.19
CA PRO A 152 0.72 -16.27 38.48
C PRO A 152 0.21 -15.40 37.33
N GLU A 153 -0.12 -16.03 36.20
CA GLU A 153 -1.12 -15.44 35.31
C GLU A 153 -2.25 -14.92 36.21
N VAL A 154 -2.60 -13.63 36.11
CA VAL A 154 -3.76 -13.09 36.81
C VAL A 154 -4.89 -14.06 36.50
N ALA A 155 -5.33 -14.79 37.51
CA ALA A 155 -6.30 -15.87 37.35
C ALA A 155 -7.48 -15.30 36.58
N GLU A 156 -8.02 -16.07 35.63
CA GLU A 156 -9.12 -15.62 34.78
C GLU A 156 -10.26 -14.99 35.61
N ASP A 157 -10.47 -15.51 36.82
CA ASP A 157 -11.37 -14.99 37.86
C ASP A 157 -11.07 -13.55 38.33
N GLU A 158 -9.80 -13.16 38.47
CA GLU A 158 -9.40 -11.83 38.94
C GLU A 158 -9.57 -10.76 37.83
N ARG A 159 -9.35 -11.14 36.57
CA ARG A 159 -9.67 -10.29 35.39
C ARG A 159 -11.18 -10.13 35.21
N LEU A 160 -11.94 -11.20 35.35
CA LEU A 160 -13.41 -11.16 35.29
C LEU A 160 -13.99 -10.33 36.46
N ALA A 161 -13.37 -10.36 37.64
CA ALA A 161 -13.75 -9.49 38.76
C ALA A 161 -13.51 -8.00 38.45
N GLU A 162 -12.40 -7.66 37.80
CA GLU A 162 -12.12 -6.28 37.34
C GLU A 162 -13.16 -5.81 36.31
N TYR A 163 -13.49 -6.65 35.33
CA TYR A 163 -14.51 -6.39 34.32
C TYR A 163 -15.89 -6.17 34.91
N ARG A 164 -16.30 -6.99 35.89
CA ARG A 164 -17.56 -6.81 36.63
C ARG A 164 -17.62 -5.46 37.34
N LYS A 165 -16.53 -5.04 38.00
CA LYS A 165 -16.44 -3.75 38.68
C LYS A 165 -16.56 -2.57 37.72
N ARG A 166 -15.95 -2.66 36.52
CA ARG A 166 -16.05 -1.61 35.49
C ARG A 166 -17.45 -1.52 34.88
N ILE A 167 -18.09 -2.66 34.59
CA ILE A 167 -19.49 -2.72 34.13
C ILE A 167 -20.41 -2.04 35.14
N GLU A 168 -20.23 -2.33 36.43
CA GLU A 168 -21.04 -1.72 37.49
C GLU A 168 -20.85 -0.20 37.56
N ASN A 169 -19.63 0.29 37.32
CA ASN A 169 -19.35 1.73 37.26
C ASN A 169 -19.99 2.42 36.03
N TRP A 170 -20.00 1.78 34.86
CA TRP A 170 -20.71 2.32 33.69
C TRP A 170 -22.22 2.25 33.86
N ARG A 171 -22.72 1.20 34.51
CA ARG A 171 -24.14 1.04 34.85
C ARG A 171 -24.61 2.10 35.83
N SER A 172 -23.82 2.40 36.87
CA SER A 172 -24.11 3.48 37.84
C SER A 172 -24.05 4.87 37.19
N SER A 173 -23.23 5.02 36.15
CA SER A 173 -23.17 6.22 35.29
C SER A 173 -24.35 6.32 34.31
N GLY A 174 -25.26 5.33 34.31
CA GLY A 174 -26.50 5.33 33.55
C GLY A 174 -26.38 4.78 32.12
N LEU A 175 -25.26 4.12 31.78
CA LEU A 175 -25.03 3.53 30.46
C LEU A 175 -25.64 2.14 30.33
N VAL A 176 -26.16 1.82 29.14
CA VAL A 176 -26.65 0.49 28.79
C VAL A 176 -25.47 -0.46 28.50
N VAL A 177 -25.25 -1.43 29.38
CA VAL A 177 -24.09 -2.36 29.37
C VAL A 177 -24.45 -3.82 29.05
N LYS A 178 -25.69 -4.09 28.64
CA LYS A 178 -26.23 -5.46 28.50
C LYS A 178 -25.37 -6.39 27.62
N SER A 179 -24.81 -5.87 26.54
CA SER A 179 -23.93 -6.62 25.63
C SER A 179 -22.57 -7.03 26.25
N LEU A 180 -22.12 -6.30 27.27
CA LEU A 180 -20.92 -6.66 28.05
C LEU A 180 -21.24 -7.66 29.16
N GLU A 181 -22.42 -7.57 29.76
CA GLU A 181 -22.87 -8.54 30.78
C GLU A 181 -23.00 -9.95 30.18
N GLU A 182 -23.46 -10.05 28.93
CA GLU A 182 -23.58 -11.31 28.19
C GLU A 182 -22.23 -11.90 27.76
N SER A 183 -21.15 -11.11 27.72
CA SER A 183 -19.81 -11.56 27.30
C SER A 183 -18.91 -12.04 28.45
N LEU A 184 -19.31 -11.83 29.72
CA LEU A 184 -18.55 -12.24 30.91
C LEU A 184 -18.40 -13.77 31.10
N GLY A 185 -18.97 -14.59 30.20
CA GLY A 185 -18.82 -16.04 30.19
C GLY A 185 -17.64 -16.57 29.35
N ASP A 186 -16.95 -15.69 28.61
CA ASP A 186 -15.80 -16.01 27.74
C ASP A 186 -14.76 -14.89 27.87
N ALA A 187 -13.60 -15.19 28.45
CA ALA A 187 -12.60 -14.17 28.81
C ALA A 187 -11.97 -13.48 27.60
N ASP A 188 -11.77 -14.20 26.48
CA ASP A 188 -11.18 -13.64 25.27
C ASP A 188 -12.20 -12.76 24.52
N LYS A 189 -13.47 -13.18 24.49
CA LYS A 189 -14.56 -12.38 23.94
C LYS A 189 -14.85 -11.14 24.79
N ALA A 190 -14.80 -11.27 26.12
CA ALA A 190 -14.93 -10.15 27.04
C ALA A 190 -13.84 -9.10 26.80
N LYS A 191 -12.57 -9.52 26.63
CA LYS A 191 -11.45 -8.61 26.39
C LYS A 191 -11.65 -7.71 25.16
N LEU A 192 -12.09 -8.29 24.03
CA LEU A 192 -12.31 -7.54 22.79
C LEU A 192 -13.51 -6.58 22.91
N LEU A 193 -14.63 -7.06 23.45
CA LEU A 193 -15.85 -6.25 23.59
C LEU A 193 -15.69 -5.13 24.61
N PHE A 194 -14.91 -5.33 25.68
CA PHE A 194 -14.60 -4.28 26.65
C PHE A 194 -13.79 -3.15 26.02
N ALA A 195 -12.77 -3.47 25.23
CA ALA A 195 -11.98 -2.46 24.53
C ALA A 195 -12.84 -1.62 23.56
N GLU A 196 -13.71 -2.29 22.79
CA GLU A 196 -14.64 -1.60 21.88
C GLU A 196 -15.66 -0.72 22.63
N PHE A 197 -16.16 -1.19 23.78
CA PHE A 197 -17.11 -0.42 24.58
C PHE A 197 -16.44 0.79 25.25
N GLU A 198 -15.21 0.68 25.72
CA GLU A 198 -14.44 1.81 26.27
C GLU A 198 -14.28 2.96 25.26
N GLU A 199 -14.03 2.65 23.99
CA GLU A 199 -13.98 3.68 22.94
C GLU A 199 -15.35 4.34 22.73
N LYS A 200 -16.44 3.58 22.76
CA LYS A 200 -17.79 4.11 22.64
C LYS A 200 -18.17 5.01 23.83
N VAL A 201 -17.73 4.69 25.04
CA VAL A 201 -17.93 5.54 26.23
C VAL A 201 -17.22 6.89 26.07
N LYS A 202 -15.95 6.88 25.63
CA LYS A 202 -15.21 8.13 25.33
C LYS A 202 -15.91 8.97 24.26
N ARG A 203 -16.50 8.32 23.25
CA ARG A 203 -17.26 9.02 22.21
C ARG A 203 -18.55 9.64 22.75
N ILE A 204 -19.27 8.96 23.63
CA ILE A 204 -20.45 9.52 24.31
C ILE A 204 -20.09 10.73 25.15
N GLU A 205 -18.98 10.68 25.90
CA GLU A 205 -18.52 11.84 26.67
C GLU A 205 -18.21 13.04 25.77
N ALA A 206 -17.54 12.80 24.64
CA ALA A 206 -17.30 13.84 23.65
C ALA A 206 -18.59 14.44 23.08
N LEU A 207 -19.57 13.61 22.72
CA LEU A 207 -20.88 14.06 22.20
C LEU A 207 -21.71 14.79 23.26
N LYS A 208 -21.58 14.41 24.54
CA LYS A 208 -22.21 15.13 25.65
C LYS A 208 -21.64 16.54 25.79
N ASN A 209 -20.32 16.68 25.78
CA ASN A 209 -19.65 17.99 25.80
C ASN A 209 -20.05 18.83 24.57
N GLU A 210 -20.19 18.18 23.41
CA GLU A 210 -20.62 18.82 22.18
C GLU A 210 -22.06 19.35 22.25
N LEU A 211 -22.97 18.62 22.89
CA LEU A 211 -24.35 19.04 23.11
C LEU A 211 -24.44 20.20 24.11
N GLU A 212 -23.60 20.23 25.15
CA GLU A 212 -23.55 21.32 26.13
C GLU A 212 -23.07 22.66 25.54
N LEU A 213 -22.34 22.62 24.42
CA LEU A 213 -21.88 23.81 23.69
C LEU A 213 -22.93 24.41 22.74
N ILE A 214 -24.05 23.73 22.52
CA ILE A 214 -25.12 24.20 21.62
C ILE A 214 -26.15 25.00 22.43
N ASP A 215 -26.46 26.21 21.98
CA ASP A 215 -27.60 26.99 22.52
C ASP A 215 -28.91 26.32 22.13
N GLY A 216 -29.46 25.53 23.05
CA GLY A 216 -30.69 24.75 22.86
C GLY A 216 -31.98 25.51 23.09
N SER A 217 -31.95 26.85 23.17
CA SER A 217 -33.14 27.67 23.37
C SER A 217 -34.19 27.43 22.27
N GLY A 218 -35.43 27.15 22.68
CA GLY A 218 -36.54 26.79 21.77
C GLY A 218 -36.54 25.34 21.28
N HIS A 219 -35.56 24.52 21.66
CA HIS A 219 -35.41 23.12 21.26
C HIS A 219 -35.23 22.18 22.47
N GLU A 220 -35.76 22.56 23.64
CA GLU A 220 -35.51 21.89 24.92
C GLU A 220 -35.95 20.41 24.89
N LYS A 221 -37.03 20.10 24.17
CA LYS A 221 -37.53 18.72 24.01
C LYS A 221 -36.57 17.84 23.22
N GLU A 222 -35.91 18.39 22.20
CA GLU A 222 -34.97 17.63 21.37
C GLU A 222 -33.63 17.45 22.09
N VAL A 223 -33.18 18.47 22.83
CA VAL A 223 -32.00 18.36 23.71
C VAL A 223 -32.22 17.25 24.76
N GLU A 224 -33.37 17.20 25.41
CA GLU A 224 -33.69 16.13 26.38
C GLU A 224 -33.78 14.75 25.72
N ARG A 225 -34.29 14.66 24.48
CA ARG A 225 -34.30 13.41 23.71
C ARG A 225 -32.88 12.91 23.39
N ILE A 226 -31.98 13.80 22.97
CA ILE A 226 -30.58 13.47 22.70
C ILE A 226 -29.86 13.05 23.99
N LYS A 227 -30.10 13.74 25.12
CA LYS A 227 -29.59 13.34 26.45
C LYS A 227 -30.08 11.95 26.87
N ALA A 228 -31.32 11.59 26.56
CA ALA A 228 -31.83 10.25 26.82
C ALA A 228 -31.14 9.19 25.94
N MET A 229 -30.80 9.53 24.69
CA MET A 229 -30.09 8.63 23.77
C MET A 229 -28.62 8.44 24.15
N LEU A 230 -27.95 9.45 24.72
CA LEU A 230 -26.56 9.39 25.21
C LEU A 230 -26.33 8.30 26.27
N LYS A 231 -27.39 7.76 26.87
CA LYS A 231 -27.32 6.59 27.77
C LYS A 231 -27.04 5.27 27.05
N ASN A 232 -27.12 5.23 25.72
CA ASN A 232 -26.94 4.01 24.93
C ASN A 232 -25.80 4.13 23.90
N PRO A 233 -24.61 3.56 24.21
CA PRO A 233 -23.46 3.52 23.31
C PRO A 233 -23.70 2.89 21.93
N GLY A 234 -24.72 2.03 21.80
CA GLY A 234 -25.11 1.45 20.51
C GLY A 234 -25.82 2.43 19.56
N LYS A 235 -26.20 3.63 20.03
CA LYS A 235 -26.93 4.63 19.24
C LYS A 235 -26.09 5.83 18.81
N ILE A 236 -24.76 5.76 18.94
CA ILE A 236 -23.83 6.85 18.57
C ILE A 236 -24.15 7.47 17.19
N PRO A 237 -24.36 6.69 16.10
CA PRO A 237 -24.65 7.28 14.79
C PRO A 237 -25.96 8.09 14.77
N ALA A 238 -26.98 7.64 15.49
CA ALA A 238 -28.25 8.35 15.59
C ALA A 238 -28.15 9.60 16.47
N ILE A 239 -27.31 9.57 17.52
CA ILE A 239 -27.02 10.72 18.38
C ILE A 239 -26.27 11.79 17.58
N GLU A 240 -25.26 11.40 16.81
CA GLU A 240 -24.49 12.30 15.94
C GLU A 240 -25.39 12.99 14.90
N SER A 241 -26.30 12.25 14.28
CA SER A 241 -27.29 12.80 13.36
C SER A 241 -28.20 13.83 14.06
N ALA A 242 -28.73 13.50 15.24
CA ALA A 242 -29.63 14.39 15.98
C ALA A 242 -28.93 15.68 16.46
N ILE A 243 -27.67 15.59 16.93
CA ILE A 243 -26.86 16.77 17.29
C ILE A 243 -26.60 17.64 16.04
N SER A 244 -26.36 17.04 14.88
CA SER A 244 -26.19 17.78 13.62
C SER A 244 -27.46 18.50 13.19
N GLU A 245 -28.62 17.87 13.31
CA GLU A 245 -29.92 18.48 13.00
C GLU A 245 -30.28 19.62 13.96
N LEU A 246 -30.01 19.43 15.26
CA LEU A 246 -30.20 20.46 16.27
C LEU A 246 -29.36 21.69 15.94
N ARG A 247 -28.08 21.52 15.55
CA ARG A 247 -27.21 22.63 15.13
C ARG A 247 -27.73 23.39 13.92
N LYS A 248 -28.27 22.68 12.93
CA LYS A 248 -28.83 23.33 11.73
C LYS A 248 -30.07 24.15 12.10
N SER A 249 -30.86 23.66 13.05
CA SER A 249 -32.10 24.30 13.49
C SER A 249 -31.83 25.52 14.38
N THR A 250 -30.83 25.45 15.26
CA THR A 250 -30.41 26.59 16.10
C THR A 250 -29.64 27.65 15.30
N ALA A 251 -28.92 27.26 14.24
CA ALA A 251 -28.27 28.19 13.31
C ALA A 251 -29.26 28.90 12.37
N ALA A 252 -30.49 28.39 12.22
CA ALA A 252 -31.54 28.99 11.40
C ALA A 252 -32.42 30.01 12.16
N GLY A 253 -32.14 30.25 13.45
CA GLY A 253 -32.90 31.15 14.32
C GLY A 253 -32.61 32.66 14.15
N GLU A 254 -31.64 33.04 13.31
CA GLU A 254 -31.46 34.43 12.86
C GLU A 254 -31.99 34.58 11.44
N VAL A 255 -33.13 35.27 11.32
CA VAL A 255 -33.86 35.71 10.10
C VAL A 255 -34.98 34.79 9.60
N THR A 256 -36.21 35.06 10.08
CA THR A 256 -37.49 35.18 9.30
C THR A 256 -38.52 35.85 10.23
N GLU A 257 -38.81 37.14 10.07
CA GLU A 257 -40.01 37.68 9.36
C GLU A 257 -41.36 37.18 9.88
N GLU A 258 -42.10 38.07 10.55
CA GLU A 258 -43.56 38.13 10.47
C GLU A 258 -43.98 39.56 10.08
N TYR A 259 -44.52 39.71 8.87
CA TYR A 259 -45.44 40.78 8.51
C TYR A 259 -46.73 40.11 8.02
N SER A 260 -47.84 40.39 8.69
CA SER A 260 -49.19 40.25 8.15
C SER A 260 -50.00 41.47 8.54
N ASP A 261 -50.47 42.18 7.52
CA ASP A 261 -51.66 43.02 7.36
C ASP A 261 -52.27 43.79 8.55
N GLY A 262 -52.59 45.07 8.32
CA GLY A 262 -53.67 45.76 9.04
C GLY A 262 -53.54 47.28 9.13
N GLU A 263 -54.18 47.97 8.19
CA GLU A 263 -54.82 49.30 8.19
C GLU A 263 -54.57 50.37 9.29
N ASP A 264 -54.54 51.61 8.78
CA ASP A 264 -55.09 52.85 9.32
C ASP A 264 -54.29 53.81 10.25
N SER A 265 -54.20 55.04 9.70
CA SER A 265 -54.36 56.35 10.35
C SER A 265 -53.13 57.20 10.75
N LEU A 266 -53.06 58.34 10.03
CA LEU A 266 -52.81 59.72 10.50
C LEU A 266 -51.40 60.18 10.93
N ALA A 267 -50.83 61.00 10.03
CA ALA A 267 -50.33 62.37 10.25
C ALA A 267 -49.15 62.64 11.21
N GLY A 268 -48.05 63.20 10.67
CA GLY A 268 -47.09 63.97 11.46
C GLY A 268 -45.69 64.17 10.88
N LEU A 269 -45.54 65.18 10.00
CA LEU A 269 -44.37 66.08 9.86
C LEU A 269 -42.92 65.51 9.94
N GLY A 270 -42.29 65.37 8.78
CA GLY A 270 -41.22 66.30 8.35
C GLY A 270 -39.75 66.04 8.73
N LYS A 271 -38.92 66.00 7.67
CA LYS A 271 -37.54 66.53 7.51
C LYS A 271 -36.32 65.57 7.66
N ILE A 272 -35.81 65.12 6.50
CA ILE A 272 -34.50 65.43 5.87
C ILE A 272 -33.95 64.19 5.10
N LEU A 273 -33.82 64.31 3.77
CA LEU A 273 -33.03 63.46 2.84
C LEU A 273 -31.57 63.96 2.77
N PRO A 274 -30.54 63.31 2.14
CA PRO A 274 -30.53 62.23 1.09
C PRO A 274 -29.36 61.19 1.27
N PRO A 275 -28.81 60.43 0.27
CA PRO A 275 -29.22 60.10 -1.12
C PRO A 275 -29.23 58.58 -1.49
N GLU A 276 -29.59 58.37 -2.76
CA GLU A 276 -29.80 57.16 -3.57
C GLU A 276 -28.61 56.18 -3.68
N LYS A 277 -28.91 54.89 -3.89
CA LYS A 277 -27.95 53.82 -4.24
C LYS A 277 -27.76 53.76 -5.76
N ASP A 278 -26.55 54.06 -6.20
CA ASP A 278 -26.04 53.79 -7.55
C ASP A 278 -26.12 52.30 -7.92
N GLU A 279 -26.49 52.04 -9.17
CA GLU A 279 -26.50 50.73 -9.83
C GLU A 279 -25.11 50.09 -9.83
N LEU A 280 -25.03 48.79 -9.52
CA LEU A 280 -23.80 48.00 -9.58
C LEU A 280 -23.29 47.91 -11.03
N ASP A 281 -22.18 48.61 -11.29
CA ASP A 281 -21.49 48.69 -12.58
C ASP A 281 -20.74 47.37 -12.87
N VAL A 282 -21.43 46.37 -13.45
CA VAL A 282 -20.88 45.03 -13.76
C VAL A 282 -20.82 44.75 -15.27
N CYS A 283 -19.78 44.03 -15.70
CA CYS A 283 -19.55 43.70 -17.10
C CYS A 283 -20.60 42.71 -17.62
N LYS A 284 -21.33 43.10 -18.68
CA LYS A 284 -22.39 42.26 -19.28
C LYS A 284 -21.89 41.02 -20.03
N VAL A 285 -20.58 40.87 -20.21
CA VAL A 285 -19.97 39.72 -20.90
C VAL A 285 -19.48 38.66 -19.91
N CYS A 286 -18.88 39.04 -18.78
CA CYS A 286 -18.28 38.09 -17.83
C CYS A 286 -18.67 38.31 -16.36
N GLY A 287 -19.52 39.30 -16.05
CA GLY A 287 -19.99 39.60 -14.70
C GLY A 287 -18.97 40.28 -13.79
N ALA A 288 -17.77 40.60 -14.28
CA ALA A 288 -16.74 41.27 -13.48
C ALA A 288 -17.15 42.70 -13.11
N ASN A 289 -16.82 43.12 -11.88
CA ASN A 289 -17.12 44.47 -11.41
C ASN A 289 -16.26 45.52 -12.16
N MET A 290 -16.92 46.49 -12.78
CA MET A 290 -16.31 47.50 -13.63
C MET A 290 -15.96 48.79 -12.90
N TYR A 291 -16.44 49.05 -11.65
CA TYR A 291 -16.17 50.24 -10.82
C TYR A 291 -15.53 51.43 -11.60
N GLY A 292 -16.33 52.12 -12.42
CA GLY A 292 -15.91 53.36 -13.09
C GLY A 292 -14.93 53.18 -14.27
N ARG A 293 -14.64 51.95 -14.71
CA ARG A 293 -13.79 51.66 -15.88
C ARG A 293 -14.63 51.51 -17.14
N ASN A 294 -14.11 52.01 -18.26
CA ASN A 294 -14.73 51.86 -19.59
C ASN A 294 -14.37 50.54 -20.28
N GLU A 295 -13.38 49.81 -19.79
CA GLU A 295 -12.95 48.51 -20.31
C GLU A 295 -12.84 47.50 -19.16
N CYS A 296 -13.39 46.30 -19.37
CA CYS A 296 -13.38 45.24 -18.37
C CYS A 296 -11.95 44.71 -18.17
N PRO A 297 -11.41 44.72 -16.94
CA PRO A 297 -10.05 44.23 -16.67
C PRO A 297 -9.89 42.72 -16.88
N THR A 298 -11.00 41.96 -16.94
CA THR A 298 -11.00 40.51 -17.06
C THR A 298 -11.14 40.04 -18.51
N CYS A 299 -11.91 40.72 -19.35
CA CYS A 299 -12.18 40.28 -20.73
C CYS A 299 -11.94 41.35 -21.80
N GLY A 300 -11.55 42.58 -21.43
CA GLY A 300 -11.30 43.68 -22.37
C GLY A 300 -12.54 44.31 -23.02
N ALA A 301 -13.75 43.84 -22.68
CA ALA A 301 -15.00 44.36 -23.25
C ALA A 301 -15.26 45.81 -22.82
N LYS A 302 -15.71 46.65 -23.75
CA LYS A 302 -16.04 48.05 -23.49
C LYS A 302 -17.43 48.19 -22.88
N LYS A 303 -17.62 49.25 -22.09
CA LYS A 303 -18.92 49.61 -21.49
C LYS A 303 -19.96 49.78 -22.60
N GLY A 304 -20.90 48.84 -22.72
CA GLY A 304 -21.96 48.83 -23.74
C GLY A 304 -21.85 47.73 -24.80
N ASP A 305 -20.80 46.91 -24.79
CA ASP A 305 -20.71 45.74 -25.69
C ASP A 305 -21.81 44.72 -25.32
N ALA A 306 -22.82 44.60 -26.19
CA ALA A 306 -23.86 43.60 -26.07
C ALA A 306 -23.29 42.23 -26.45
N ALA A 307 -23.58 41.21 -25.63
CA ALA A 307 -23.29 39.81 -25.95
C ALA A 307 -23.74 39.52 -27.39
N LYS A 308 -22.78 39.25 -28.30
CA LYS A 308 -23.11 38.76 -29.63
C LYS A 308 -23.88 37.46 -29.44
N LYS A 309 -25.18 37.53 -29.80
CA LYS A 309 -26.16 36.44 -29.79
C LYS A 309 -25.52 35.07 -30.01
N THR A 310 -25.29 34.35 -28.92
CA THR A 310 -25.30 32.88 -28.93
C THR A 310 -26.74 32.44 -29.21
N PRO A 311 -26.96 31.42 -30.05
CA PRO A 311 -28.30 30.98 -30.38
C PRO A 311 -28.95 30.34 -29.14
N GLU A 312 -29.86 31.07 -28.51
CA GLU A 312 -30.89 30.51 -27.64
C GLU A 312 -31.80 29.62 -28.47
N LYS A 313 -31.53 28.31 -28.43
CA LYS A 313 -32.50 27.20 -28.43
C LYS A 313 -31.70 25.92 -28.64
N GLU A 314 -31.33 25.24 -27.55
CA GLU A 314 -31.39 23.78 -27.34
C GLU A 314 -31.07 23.44 -25.85
N LEU A 315 -31.59 24.23 -24.90
CA LEU A 315 -31.46 23.91 -23.47
C LEU A 315 -32.50 22.84 -23.12
N GLY A 316 -32.13 21.58 -23.33
CA GLY A 316 -33.02 20.42 -23.16
C GLY A 316 -32.65 19.19 -23.98
N LYS A 317 -31.51 19.16 -24.69
CA LYS A 317 -30.95 17.89 -25.14
C LYS A 317 -30.20 17.24 -23.98
N SER A 318 -30.78 16.15 -23.47
CA SER A 318 -30.02 15.04 -22.87
C SER A 318 -28.69 14.95 -23.61
N LEU A 319 -27.57 15.04 -22.90
CA LEU A 319 -26.27 14.65 -23.48
C LEU A 319 -26.51 13.31 -24.15
N ALA A 320 -26.24 13.22 -25.46
CA ALA A 320 -26.45 11.99 -26.19
C ALA A 320 -25.49 10.94 -25.59
N SER A 321 -25.80 9.65 -25.72
CA SER A 321 -24.92 8.57 -25.23
C SER A 321 -23.45 8.72 -25.68
N LYS A 322 -23.20 9.43 -26.79
CA LYS A 322 -21.86 9.75 -27.30
C LYS A 322 -21.09 10.77 -26.46
N ASP A 323 -21.75 11.69 -25.77
CA ASP A 323 -21.09 12.77 -25.01
C ASP A 323 -20.70 12.30 -23.59
N ALA A 324 -21.30 11.21 -23.12
CA ALA A 324 -21.04 10.64 -21.80
C ALA A 324 -19.70 9.88 -21.70
N ASN A 325 -19.02 9.61 -22.83
CA ASN A 325 -17.81 8.78 -22.95
C ASN A 325 -17.91 7.36 -22.33
N LEU A 326 -19.11 6.81 -22.22
CA LEU A 326 -19.31 5.48 -21.62
C LEU A 326 -18.96 4.36 -22.60
N ILE A 327 -18.51 3.23 -22.06
CA ILE A 327 -18.27 1.98 -22.80
C ILE A 327 -19.59 1.18 -22.78
N PRO A 328 -20.33 1.06 -23.91
CA PRO A 328 -21.68 0.47 -23.92
C PRO A 328 -21.75 -0.99 -23.45
N GLU A 329 -20.67 -1.75 -23.63
CA GLU A 329 -20.59 -3.17 -23.28
C GLU A 329 -20.46 -3.41 -21.76
N PHE A 330 -20.11 -2.38 -21.00
CA PHE A 330 -19.91 -2.45 -19.56
C PHE A 330 -21.23 -2.13 -18.85
N THR A 331 -22.05 -3.16 -18.63
CA THR A 331 -23.34 -3.08 -17.93
C THR A 331 -23.34 -3.97 -16.69
N PHE A 332 -24.35 -3.83 -15.82
CA PHE A 332 -24.48 -4.71 -14.65
C PHE A 332 -24.74 -6.16 -15.07
N GLU A 333 -25.49 -6.35 -16.16
CA GLU A 333 -25.81 -7.66 -16.72
C GLU A 333 -24.58 -8.36 -17.28
N SER A 334 -23.59 -7.63 -17.81
CA SER A 334 -22.34 -8.22 -18.30
C SER A 334 -21.28 -8.43 -17.21
N TYR A 335 -21.48 -7.86 -16.02
CA TYR A 335 -20.60 -8.07 -14.85
C TYR A 335 -20.87 -9.44 -14.21
N VAL A 336 -19.84 -10.11 -13.69
CA VAL A 336 -19.98 -11.39 -12.96
C VAL A 336 -19.74 -11.14 -11.47
N VAL A 337 -20.72 -11.52 -10.66
CA VAL A 337 -20.72 -11.27 -9.21
C VAL A 337 -20.25 -12.51 -8.46
N GLY A 338 -19.29 -12.35 -7.56
CA GLY A 338 -18.86 -13.37 -6.59
C GLY A 338 -18.54 -12.73 -5.25
N GLU A 339 -18.00 -13.50 -4.31
CA GLU A 339 -17.83 -13.03 -2.91
C GLU A 339 -16.97 -11.76 -2.82
N GLY A 340 -15.84 -11.72 -3.54
CA GLY A 340 -14.87 -10.62 -3.50
C GLY A 340 -15.31 -9.30 -4.14
N ASN A 341 -16.43 -9.26 -4.88
CA ASN A 341 -16.92 -8.05 -5.56
C ASN A 341 -18.41 -7.75 -5.32
N ARG A 342 -19.11 -8.61 -4.55
CA ARG A 342 -20.55 -8.52 -4.29
C ARG A 342 -20.94 -7.18 -3.68
N PHE A 343 -20.16 -6.70 -2.70
CA PHE A 343 -20.46 -5.45 -2.02
C PHE A 343 -20.31 -4.24 -2.96
N SER A 344 -19.23 -4.16 -3.74
CA SER A 344 -19.03 -3.09 -4.73
C SER A 344 -20.10 -3.09 -5.81
N HIS A 345 -20.50 -4.26 -6.28
CA HIS A 345 -21.60 -4.40 -7.24
C HIS A 345 -22.93 -3.91 -6.65
N ALA A 346 -23.28 -4.33 -5.44
CA ALA A 346 -24.51 -3.91 -4.78
C ALA A 346 -24.54 -2.39 -4.51
N ALA A 347 -23.42 -1.83 -4.05
CA ALA A 347 -23.25 -0.39 -3.86
C ALA A 347 -23.42 0.39 -5.17
N SER A 348 -22.79 -0.08 -6.24
CA SER A 348 -22.88 0.53 -7.58
C SER A 348 -24.33 0.50 -8.09
N LEU A 349 -25.04 -0.61 -7.90
CA LEU A 349 -26.45 -0.74 -8.30
C LEU A 349 -27.39 0.12 -7.45
N ALA A 350 -27.09 0.32 -6.16
CA ALA A 350 -27.88 1.20 -5.29
C ALA A 350 -27.73 2.67 -5.72
N VAL A 351 -26.49 3.09 -5.99
CA VAL A 351 -26.16 4.46 -6.44
C VAL A 351 -26.70 4.75 -7.85
N SER A 352 -26.79 3.75 -8.73
CA SER A 352 -27.38 3.95 -10.06
C SER A 352 -28.91 4.08 -10.04
N LYS A 353 -29.59 3.61 -8.98
CA LYS A 353 -31.06 3.59 -8.87
C LYS A 353 -31.65 4.77 -8.12
N VAL A 354 -30.90 5.37 -7.20
CA VAL A 354 -31.38 6.43 -6.32
C VAL A 354 -30.35 7.55 -6.30
N GLU A 355 -30.79 8.79 -6.49
CA GLU A 355 -30.01 9.99 -6.14
C GLU A 355 -29.98 10.11 -4.61
N SER A 356 -29.35 9.13 -3.94
CA SER A 356 -29.36 9.05 -2.48
C SER A 356 -28.17 9.83 -1.91
N SER A 357 -28.45 10.76 -1.01
CA SER A 357 -27.41 11.49 -0.27
C SER A 357 -26.57 10.60 0.65
N ALA A 358 -27.06 9.39 1.01
CA ALA A 358 -26.40 8.52 1.97
C ALA A 358 -25.09 7.89 1.46
N TYR A 359 -24.94 7.73 0.14
CA TYR A 359 -23.77 7.07 -0.49
C TYR A 359 -23.06 7.97 -1.50
N ASN A 360 -23.06 9.29 -1.25
CA ASN A 360 -22.40 10.28 -2.10
C ASN A 360 -21.20 10.92 -1.37
N PRO A 361 -19.97 10.71 -1.85
CA PRO A 361 -19.59 9.97 -3.06
C PRO A 361 -19.57 8.45 -2.87
N LEU A 362 -19.62 7.70 -3.97
CA LEU A 362 -19.21 6.29 -3.99
C LEU A 362 -17.76 6.20 -4.43
N PHE A 363 -16.92 5.54 -3.64
CA PHE A 363 -15.51 5.34 -3.92
C PHE A 363 -15.20 3.84 -4.03
N ILE A 364 -14.81 3.38 -5.21
CA ILE A 364 -14.50 1.98 -5.51
C ILE A 364 -12.99 1.79 -5.61
N THR A 365 -12.39 1.04 -4.69
CA THR A 365 -10.96 0.71 -4.72
C THR A 365 -10.72 -0.75 -5.06
N GLY A 366 -9.54 -1.09 -5.57
CA GLY A 366 -9.16 -2.47 -5.87
C GLY A 366 -7.98 -2.49 -6.83
N GLY A 367 -7.20 -3.57 -6.83
CA GLY A 367 -6.04 -3.71 -7.71
C GLY A 367 -6.34 -3.54 -9.21
N PRO A 368 -5.31 -3.40 -10.05
CA PRO A 368 -5.47 -3.22 -11.49
C PRO A 368 -6.22 -4.41 -12.10
N GLY A 369 -7.14 -4.13 -13.02
CA GLY A 369 -7.86 -5.16 -13.77
C GLY A 369 -8.89 -5.98 -12.97
N LEU A 370 -9.40 -5.47 -11.85
CA LEU A 370 -10.47 -6.12 -11.07
C LEU A 370 -11.91 -5.70 -11.44
N GLY A 371 -12.09 -4.90 -12.50
CA GLY A 371 -13.42 -4.51 -12.98
C GLY A 371 -13.98 -3.19 -12.41
N LYS A 372 -13.14 -2.32 -11.82
CA LYS A 372 -13.52 -0.97 -11.39
C LYS A 372 -14.11 -0.14 -12.53
N THR A 373 -13.40 -0.05 -13.64
CA THR A 373 -13.85 0.63 -14.87
C THR A 373 -15.14 0.03 -15.42
N HIS A 374 -15.35 -1.29 -15.28
CA HIS A 374 -16.62 -1.93 -15.68
C HIS A 374 -17.76 -1.42 -14.79
N LEU A 375 -17.62 -1.48 -13.46
CA LEU A 375 -18.67 -1.04 -12.54
C LEU A 375 -19.01 0.45 -12.70
N ILE A 376 -18.02 1.33 -12.83
CA ILE A 376 -18.28 2.77 -12.98
C ILE A 376 -19.03 3.06 -14.31
N ASN A 377 -18.68 2.37 -15.40
CA ASN A 377 -19.41 2.48 -16.66
C ASN A 377 -20.81 1.87 -16.57
N ALA A 378 -20.98 0.76 -15.85
CA ALA A 378 -22.28 0.12 -15.64
C ALA A 378 -23.27 1.04 -14.92
N ILE A 379 -22.80 1.84 -13.95
CA ILE A 379 -23.59 2.90 -13.31
C ILE A 379 -24.10 3.89 -14.38
N GLY A 380 -23.19 4.45 -15.18
CA GLY A 380 -23.55 5.43 -16.20
C GLY A 380 -24.51 4.88 -17.26
N ASN A 381 -24.23 3.68 -17.79
CA ASN A 381 -25.07 3.01 -18.77
C ASN A 381 -26.46 2.70 -18.22
N TYR A 382 -26.54 2.25 -16.96
CA TYR A 382 -27.82 2.03 -16.28
C TYR A 382 -28.60 3.33 -16.14
N VAL A 383 -27.95 4.42 -15.71
CA VAL A 383 -28.61 5.71 -15.53
C VAL A 383 -29.16 6.24 -16.85
N LEU A 384 -28.36 6.23 -17.92
CA LEU A 384 -28.82 6.69 -19.23
C LEU A 384 -29.95 5.84 -19.82
N SER A 385 -29.94 4.53 -19.54
CA SER A 385 -30.97 3.61 -20.04
C SER A 385 -32.30 3.74 -19.29
N ASN A 386 -32.27 4.07 -18.00
CA ASN A 386 -33.46 4.10 -17.13
C ASN A 386 -34.01 5.52 -16.88
N PHE A 387 -33.17 6.56 -16.93
CA PHE A 387 -33.54 7.93 -16.62
C PHE A 387 -33.27 8.86 -17.80
N LYS A 388 -34.34 9.26 -18.50
CA LYS A 388 -34.24 10.20 -19.62
C LYS A 388 -33.85 11.60 -19.14
N GLY A 389 -32.94 12.25 -19.88
CA GLY A 389 -32.56 13.65 -19.64
C GLY A 389 -31.50 13.88 -18.57
N LYS A 390 -30.99 12.81 -17.92
CA LYS A 390 -29.88 12.93 -16.96
C LYS A 390 -28.56 13.20 -17.68
N ARG A 391 -27.78 14.13 -17.12
CA ARG A 391 -26.44 14.49 -17.62
C ARG A 391 -25.39 13.65 -16.91
N VAL A 392 -24.84 12.67 -17.63
CA VAL A 392 -23.83 11.72 -17.12
C VAL A 392 -22.53 11.97 -17.86
N LEU A 393 -21.41 12.05 -17.13
CA LEU A 393 -20.07 12.11 -17.73
C LEU A 393 -19.15 11.09 -17.06
N TYR A 394 -18.60 10.20 -17.88
CA TYR A 394 -17.42 9.41 -17.55
C TYR A 394 -16.15 10.08 -18.06
N VAL A 395 -15.14 10.10 -17.21
CA VAL A 395 -13.82 10.65 -17.53
C VAL A 395 -12.74 9.96 -16.70
N THR A 396 -11.58 9.72 -17.31
CA THR A 396 -10.38 9.30 -16.58
C THR A 396 -9.70 10.53 -15.96
N MET A 397 -8.99 10.38 -14.84
CA MET A 397 -8.27 11.52 -14.28
C MET A 397 -7.21 12.10 -15.22
N GLU A 398 -6.58 11.27 -16.05
CA GLU A 398 -5.66 11.76 -17.07
C GLU A 398 -6.35 12.74 -18.05
N LYS A 399 -7.55 12.38 -18.53
CA LYS A 399 -8.35 13.26 -19.39
C LYS A 399 -8.79 14.52 -18.65
N PHE A 400 -9.20 14.42 -17.39
CA PHE A 400 -9.55 15.58 -16.56
C PHE A 400 -8.36 16.54 -16.40
N ILE A 401 -7.16 16.03 -16.12
CA ILE A 401 -5.92 16.80 -16.02
C ILE A 401 -5.61 17.51 -17.34
N ASN A 402 -5.70 16.79 -18.47
CA ASN A 402 -5.41 17.37 -19.79
C ASN A 402 -6.40 18.49 -20.13
N GLU A 403 -7.69 18.26 -19.93
CA GLU A 403 -8.72 19.28 -20.18
C GLU A 403 -8.58 20.48 -19.25
N PHE A 404 -8.18 20.27 -17.99
CA PHE A 404 -7.87 21.35 -17.05
C PHE A 404 -6.69 22.19 -17.55
N ASN A 405 -5.60 21.54 -17.95
CA ASN A 405 -4.40 22.21 -18.46
C ASN A 405 -4.69 23.00 -19.74
N ASP A 406 -5.47 22.43 -20.66
CA ASP A 406 -5.85 23.09 -21.91
C ASP A 406 -6.76 24.29 -21.65
N ALA A 407 -7.75 24.16 -20.77
CA ALA A 407 -8.63 25.25 -20.38
C ALA A 407 -7.87 26.36 -19.62
N SER A 408 -6.90 26.00 -18.79
CA SER A 408 -6.04 26.95 -18.08
C SER A 408 -5.18 27.75 -19.07
N LYS A 409 -4.51 27.07 -20.00
CA LYS A 409 -3.69 27.71 -21.05
C LYS A 409 -4.50 28.58 -22.00
N ALA A 410 -5.70 28.15 -22.38
CA ALA A 410 -6.58 28.87 -23.29
C ALA A 410 -7.42 29.97 -22.60
N ASN A 411 -7.29 30.14 -21.28
CA ASN A 411 -8.13 31.03 -20.47
C ASN A 411 -9.64 30.72 -20.60
N GLN A 412 -9.97 29.44 -20.71
CA GLN A 412 -11.31 28.87 -20.90
C GLN A 412 -11.82 28.10 -19.67
N MET A 413 -11.32 28.43 -18.47
CA MET A 413 -11.72 27.77 -17.22
C MET A 413 -13.22 27.83 -16.93
N ALA A 414 -13.94 28.82 -17.47
CA ALA A 414 -15.40 28.89 -17.35
C ALA A 414 -16.08 27.71 -18.06
N LEU A 415 -15.67 27.38 -19.28
CA LEU A 415 -16.20 26.26 -20.06
C LEU A 415 -15.87 24.92 -19.42
N PHE A 416 -14.66 24.80 -18.85
CA PHE A 416 -14.28 23.63 -18.06
C PHE A 416 -15.23 23.43 -16.88
N ARG A 417 -15.48 24.48 -16.10
CA ARG A 417 -16.37 24.41 -14.93
C ARG A 417 -17.81 24.10 -15.31
N GLU A 418 -18.33 24.70 -16.37
CA GLU A 418 -19.67 24.41 -16.91
C GLU A 418 -19.81 22.92 -17.24
N LYS A 419 -18.85 22.38 -18.00
CA LYS A 419 -18.83 20.96 -18.38
C LYS A 419 -18.87 20.00 -17.19
N TYR A 420 -18.12 20.30 -16.12
CA TYR A 420 -17.96 19.39 -14.98
C TYR A 420 -18.92 19.64 -13.82
N ARG A 421 -19.46 20.85 -13.66
CA ARG A 421 -20.32 21.21 -12.51
C ARG A 421 -21.80 21.20 -12.84
N GLU A 422 -22.17 21.14 -14.11
CA GLU A 422 -23.56 20.99 -14.53
C GLU A 422 -23.98 19.53 -14.73
N LEU A 423 -23.37 18.57 -14.06
CA LEU A 423 -23.69 17.16 -14.25
C LEU A 423 -24.69 16.66 -13.20
N ASP A 424 -25.47 15.63 -13.56
CA ASP A 424 -26.25 14.86 -12.58
C ASP A 424 -25.42 13.71 -12.01
N PHE A 425 -24.56 13.11 -12.83
CA PHE A 425 -23.60 12.06 -12.46
C PHE A 425 -22.21 12.41 -13.00
N LEU A 426 -21.24 12.54 -12.09
CA LEU A 426 -19.82 12.64 -12.41
C LEU A 426 -19.12 11.33 -12.05
N LEU A 427 -18.57 10.66 -13.05
CA LEU A 427 -17.90 9.37 -12.95
C LEU A 427 -16.40 9.54 -13.25
N LEU A 428 -15.56 9.48 -12.22
CA LEU A 428 -14.12 9.71 -12.28
C LEU A 428 -13.35 8.39 -12.13
N ASP A 429 -12.65 7.96 -13.18
CA ASP A 429 -11.80 6.76 -13.13
C ASP A 429 -10.35 7.12 -12.74
N ASP A 430 -9.72 6.26 -11.94
CA ASP A 430 -8.31 6.32 -11.54
C ASP A 430 -7.89 7.62 -10.82
N VAL A 431 -8.59 7.98 -9.75
CA VAL A 431 -8.34 9.21 -8.95
C VAL A 431 -6.95 9.30 -8.33
N HIS A 432 -6.18 8.22 -8.31
CA HIS A 432 -4.82 8.22 -7.80
C HIS A 432 -3.82 8.97 -8.70
N PHE A 433 -4.15 9.27 -9.96
CA PHE A 433 -3.27 10.01 -10.88
C PHE A 433 -3.10 11.50 -10.56
N ILE A 434 -3.95 12.10 -9.72
CA ILE A 434 -3.80 13.51 -9.31
C ILE A 434 -2.86 13.70 -8.12
N ALA A 435 -2.26 12.63 -7.59
CA ALA A 435 -1.25 12.73 -6.55
C ALA A 435 -0.14 13.71 -6.99
N ASP A 436 0.26 14.59 -6.07
CA ASP A 436 1.30 15.61 -6.30
C ASP A 436 0.98 16.63 -7.42
N ARG A 437 -0.31 16.81 -7.75
CA ARG A 437 -0.83 17.84 -8.67
C ARG A 437 -1.76 18.81 -7.93
N GLU A 438 -1.19 19.73 -7.17
CA GLU A 438 -1.94 20.62 -6.26
C GLU A 438 -3.01 21.46 -6.98
N ASP A 439 -2.68 22.06 -8.12
CA ASP A 439 -3.60 22.87 -8.93
C ASP A 439 -4.83 22.08 -9.41
N VAL A 440 -4.62 20.85 -9.89
CA VAL A 440 -5.70 19.95 -10.32
C VAL A 440 -6.52 19.47 -9.13
N GLN A 441 -5.86 19.13 -8.01
CA GLN A 441 -6.53 18.72 -6.77
C GLN A 441 -7.45 19.83 -6.24
N ASP A 442 -7.01 21.09 -6.34
CA ASP A 442 -7.77 22.25 -5.92
C ASP A 442 -9.02 22.45 -6.77
N GLU A 443 -8.89 22.39 -8.09
CA GLU A 443 -10.05 22.51 -8.99
C GLU A 443 -11.00 21.31 -8.86
N LEU A 444 -10.49 20.10 -8.65
CA LEU A 444 -11.32 18.92 -8.36
C LEU A 444 -12.06 19.09 -7.03
N PHE A 445 -11.39 19.61 -5.99
CA PHE A 445 -12.03 19.88 -4.70
C PHE A 445 -13.20 20.85 -4.85
N HIS A 446 -13.04 21.92 -5.62
CA HIS A 446 -14.14 22.87 -5.88
C HIS A 446 -15.27 22.28 -6.72
N THR A 447 -14.93 21.49 -7.74
CA THR A 447 -15.90 20.78 -8.57
C THR A 447 -16.71 19.77 -7.75
N PHE A 448 -16.04 18.98 -6.91
CA PHE A 448 -16.67 18.06 -5.97
C PHE A 448 -17.65 18.80 -5.04
N ASN A 449 -17.22 19.91 -4.43
CA ASN A 449 -18.08 20.69 -3.53
C ASN A 449 -19.35 21.19 -4.21
N ALA A 450 -19.22 21.73 -5.42
CA ALA A 450 -20.36 22.27 -6.16
C ALA A 450 -21.40 21.17 -6.44
N LEU A 451 -20.95 20.05 -6.99
CA LEU A 451 -21.81 18.91 -7.29
C LEU A 451 -22.42 18.29 -6.03
N HIS A 452 -21.62 18.09 -4.99
CA HIS A 452 -22.06 17.46 -3.75
C HIS A 452 -23.12 18.31 -3.02
N LYS A 453 -22.92 19.63 -2.98
CA LYS A 453 -23.90 20.58 -2.41
C LYS A 453 -25.24 20.54 -3.14
N ASP A 454 -25.20 20.38 -4.46
CA ASP A 454 -26.39 20.34 -5.32
C ASP A 454 -27.03 18.93 -5.40
N GLY A 455 -26.57 17.98 -4.56
CA GLY A 455 -27.09 16.62 -4.50
C GLY A 455 -26.74 15.76 -5.72
N LYS A 456 -25.78 16.19 -6.54
CA LYS A 456 -25.35 15.47 -7.75
C LYS A 456 -24.48 14.28 -7.38
N GLN A 457 -24.64 13.16 -8.09
CA GLN A 457 -23.96 11.93 -7.75
C GLN A 457 -22.50 11.96 -8.23
N ILE A 458 -21.58 11.64 -7.32
CA ILE A 458 -20.15 11.50 -7.62
C ILE A 458 -19.75 10.05 -7.40
N VAL A 459 -19.09 9.44 -8.39
CA VAL A 459 -18.51 8.10 -8.29
C VAL A 459 -17.05 8.17 -8.71
N MET A 460 -16.18 7.55 -7.92
CA MET A 460 -14.74 7.58 -8.11
C MET A 460 -14.16 6.18 -8.01
N THR A 461 -13.07 5.92 -8.73
CA THR A 461 -12.30 4.68 -8.58
C THR A 461 -10.83 4.93 -8.25
N SER A 462 -10.15 3.94 -7.67
CA SER A 462 -8.71 3.97 -7.47
C SER A 462 -8.09 2.58 -7.44
N ASP A 463 -6.92 2.41 -8.07
CA ASP A 463 -6.11 1.20 -7.95
C ASP A 463 -5.54 0.98 -6.53
N ARG A 464 -5.57 2.02 -5.71
CA ARG A 464 -4.98 2.03 -4.37
C ARG A 464 -6.00 2.48 -3.33
N PRO A 465 -6.00 1.88 -2.12
CA PRO A 465 -6.78 2.40 -1.01
C PRO A 465 -6.45 3.87 -0.75
N LEU A 466 -7.46 4.68 -0.42
CA LEU A 466 -7.34 6.14 -0.19
C LEU A 466 -6.16 6.52 0.71
N ARG A 467 -5.96 5.79 1.83
CA ARG A 467 -4.88 6.03 2.79
C ARG A 467 -3.47 5.74 2.26
N SER A 468 -3.36 5.03 1.14
CA SER A 468 -2.09 4.64 0.51
C SER A 468 -1.72 5.47 -0.70
N VAL A 469 -2.60 6.37 -1.14
CA VAL A 469 -2.30 7.32 -2.22
C VAL A 469 -1.51 8.49 -1.63
N GLN A 470 -0.19 8.37 -1.66
CA GLN A 470 0.72 9.47 -1.28
C GLN A 470 0.50 10.66 -2.22
N GLY A 471 0.57 11.89 -1.68
CA GLY A 471 0.44 13.11 -2.50
C GLY A 471 -0.99 13.63 -2.70
N LEU A 472 -2.02 12.98 -2.14
CA LEU A 472 -3.38 13.54 -2.07
C LEU A 472 -3.52 14.44 -0.84
N SER A 473 -4.16 15.60 -1.00
CA SER A 473 -4.48 16.49 0.10
C SER A 473 -5.48 15.87 1.09
N ASP A 474 -5.27 16.11 2.38
CA ASP A 474 -6.12 15.59 3.46
C ASP A 474 -7.59 16.00 3.29
N ARG A 475 -7.84 17.19 2.73
CA ARG A 475 -9.20 17.66 2.43
C ARG A 475 -9.89 16.81 1.38
N LEU A 476 -9.21 16.40 0.31
CA LEU A 476 -9.81 15.51 -0.69
C LEU A 476 -10.03 14.12 -0.10
N VAL A 477 -9.08 13.60 0.67
CA VAL A 477 -9.22 12.31 1.37
C VAL A 477 -10.46 12.31 2.27
N SER A 478 -10.66 13.36 3.06
CA SER A 478 -11.83 13.52 3.93
C SER A 478 -13.14 13.51 3.13
N ARG A 479 -13.18 14.16 1.96
CA ARG A 479 -14.36 14.19 1.09
C ARG A 479 -14.63 12.86 0.38
N PHE A 480 -13.57 12.18 -0.04
CA PHE A 480 -13.70 10.87 -0.66
C PHE A 480 -14.17 9.83 0.36
N GLN A 481 -13.83 9.99 1.64
CA GLN A 481 -14.26 9.14 2.76
C GLN A 481 -15.61 9.53 3.35
N SER A 482 -16.19 10.69 3.03
CA SER A 482 -17.45 11.13 3.62
C SER A 482 -18.68 10.39 3.09
N GLY A 483 -18.51 9.57 2.05
CA GLY A 483 -19.55 8.72 1.48
C GLY A 483 -19.26 7.23 1.68
N LEU A 484 -19.57 6.40 0.68
CA LEU A 484 -19.38 4.96 0.73
C LEU A 484 -18.05 4.56 0.08
N VAL A 485 -17.19 3.88 0.83
CA VAL A 485 -15.95 3.28 0.31
C VAL A 485 -16.12 1.76 0.23
N THR A 486 -15.80 1.18 -0.93
CA THR A 486 -15.88 -0.27 -1.17
C THR A 486 -14.62 -0.76 -1.88
N ASP A 487 -14.17 -1.97 -1.53
CA ASP A 487 -13.04 -2.64 -2.15
C ASP A 487 -13.46 -3.84 -3.01
N ILE A 488 -12.84 -3.98 -4.18
CA ILE A 488 -12.91 -5.17 -5.02
C ILE A 488 -11.66 -6.02 -4.76
N LYS A 489 -11.88 -7.28 -4.42
CA LYS A 489 -10.82 -8.27 -4.19
C LYS A 489 -10.54 -9.09 -5.44
N ALA A 490 -9.38 -9.75 -5.47
CA ALA A 490 -9.07 -10.70 -6.53
C ALA A 490 -10.13 -11.82 -6.57
N PRO A 491 -10.59 -12.24 -7.77
CA PRO A 491 -11.60 -13.27 -7.90
C PRO A 491 -11.05 -14.64 -7.50
N ASP A 492 -11.87 -15.47 -6.85
CA ASP A 492 -11.60 -16.89 -6.63
C ASP A 492 -11.64 -17.68 -7.95
N LEU A 493 -11.22 -18.96 -7.92
CA LEU A 493 -11.15 -19.81 -9.11
C LEU A 493 -12.53 -19.94 -9.78
N GLU A 494 -13.58 -20.14 -8.98
CA GLU A 494 -14.95 -20.28 -9.47
C GLU A 494 -15.42 -19.04 -10.23
N LEU A 495 -15.20 -17.85 -9.66
CA LEU A 495 -15.55 -16.58 -10.30
C LEU A 495 -14.74 -16.36 -11.58
N ARG A 496 -13.46 -16.74 -11.62
CA ARG A 496 -12.64 -16.65 -12.85
C ARG A 496 -13.17 -17.54 -13.96
N ILE A 497 -13.53 -18.79 -13.66
CA ILE A 497 -14.14 -19.71 -14.63
C ILE A 497 -15.47 -19.13 -15.14
N ASN A 498 -16.31 -18.60 -14.24
CA ASN A 498 -17.58 -17.97 -14.62
C ASN A 498 -17.40 -16.72 -15.50
N ILE A 499 -16.37 -15.91 -15.25
CA ILE A 499 -16.00 -14.77 -16.10
C ILE A 499 -15.63 -15.26 -17.51
N LEU A 500 -14.74 -16.26 -17.60
CA LEU A 500 -14.33 -16.85 -18.88
C LEU A 500 -15.53 -17.44 -19.62
N ARG A 501 -16.36 -18.23 -18.94
CA ARG A 501 -17.57 -18.85 -19.52
C ARG A 501 -18.49 -17.81 -20.14
N LYS A 502 -18.80 -16.73 -19.39
CA LYS A 502 -19.63 -15.64 -19.88
C LYS A 502 -19.02 -14.90 -21.08
N LYS A 503 -17.69 -14.83 -21.15
CA LYS A 503 -16.98 -14.26 -22.31
C LYS A 503 -17.09 -15.17 -23.53
N VAL A 504 -16.90 -16.47 -23.36
CA VAL A 504 -17.02 -17.48 -24.42
C VAL A 504 -18.43 -17.53 -24.98
N GLU A 505 -19.45 -17.51 -24.12
CA GLU A 505 -20.87 -17.43 -24.50
C GLU A 505 -21.15 -16.19 -25.35
N LYS A 506 -20.56 -15.04 -25.00
CA LYS A 506 -20.71 -13.79 -25.76
C LYS A 506 -20.06 -13.86 -27.15
N ILE A 507 -18.93 -14.56 -27.29
CA ILE A 507 -18.24 -14.73 -28.57
C ILE A 507 -18.95 -15.76 -29.45
N GLY A 508 -19.72 -16.69 -28.86
CA GLY A 508 -20.43 -17.75 -29.56
C GLY A 508 -19.51 -18.91 -29.95
N LEU A 509 -18.43 -19.13 -29.20
CA LEU A 509 -17.52 -20.27 -29.37
C LEU A 509 -17.84 -21.36 -28.34
N GLU A 510 -17.60 -22.61 -28.71
CA GLU A 510 -17.61 -23.73 -27.77
C GLU A 510 -16.17 -24.00 -27.33
N ILE A 511 -15.90 -23.88 -26.04
CA ILE A 511 -14.62 -24.19 -25.41
C ILE A 511 -14.88 -25.12 -24.24
N GLU A 512 -14.14 -26.22 -24.17
CA GLU A 512 -14.25 -27.20 -23.09
C GLU A 512 -13.90 -26.58 -21.74
N GLU A 513 -14.59 -27.02 -20.68
CA GLU A 513 -14.43 -26.47 -19.34
C GLU A 513 -13.01 -26.65 -18.79
N ASP A 514 -12.35 -27.75 -19.13
CA ASP A 514 -10.96 -28.03 -18.74
C ASP A 514 -9.98 -26.98 -19.29
N VAL A 515 -10.25 -26.41 -20.47
CA VAL A 515 -9.44 -25.33 -21.05
C VAL A 515 -9.67 -24.02 -20.30
N LEU A 516 -10.91 -23.73 -19.88
CA LEU A 516 -11.23 -22.55 -19.09
C LEU A 516 -10.63 -22.65 -17.68
N ASP A 517 -10.70 -23.83 -17.06
CA ASP A 517 -10.07 -24.14 -15.78
C ASP A 517 -8.55 -23.99 -15.86
N PHE A 518 -7.92 -24.48 -16.95
CA PHE A 518 -6.49 -24.29 -17.20
C PHE A 518 -6.09 -22.81 -17.23
N ILE A 519 -6.82 -21.98 -17.97
CA ILE A 519 -6.57 -20.53 -18.04
C ILE A 519 -6.83 -19.87 -16.68
N ALA A 520 -7.93 -20.23 -16.01
CA ALA A 520 -8.30 -19.68 -14.70
C ALA A 520 -7.32 -20.03 -13.58
N LYS A 521 -6.66 -21.20 -13.64
CA LYS A 521 -5.60 -21.58 -12.71
C LYS A 521 -4.30 -20.81 -12.95
N ARG A 522 -3.99 -20.48 -14.21
CA ARG A 522 -2.77 -19.75 -14.59
C ARG A 522 -2.83 -18.25 -14.30
N TYR A 523 -3.99 -17.61 -14.44
CA TYR A 523 -4.16 -16.16 -14.28
C TYR A 523 -5.09 -15.84 -13.10
N THR A 524 -4.50 -15.59 -11.92
CA THR A 524 -5.25 -15.59 -10.64
C THR A 524 -5.66 -14.20 -10.14
N ARG A 525 -4.83 -13.16 -10.38
CA ARG A 525 -4.99 -11.84 -9.71
C ARG A 525 -5.64 -10.77 -10.58
N ASN A 526 -5.54 -10.86 -11.91
CA ASN A 526 -5.94 -9.79 -12.83
C ASN A 526 -6.91 -10.31 -13.91
N ILE A 527 -8.16 -9.84 -13.86
CA ILE A 527 -9.20 -10.27 -14.81
C ILE A 527 -8.85 -9.83 -16.24
N ARG A 528 -8.15 -8.70 -16.42
CA ARG A 528 -7.72 -8.25 -17.75
C ARG A 528 -6.73 -9.23 -18.38
N LYS A 529 -5.82 -9.80 -17.60
CA LYS A 529 -4.89 -10.83 -18.08
C LYS A 529 -5.57 -12.17 -18.31
N LEU A 530 -6.50 -12.54 -17.44
CA LEU A 530 -7.37 -13.71 -17.62
C LEU A 530 -8.13 -13.64 -18.96
N GLU A 531 -8.78 -12.51 -19.24
CA GLU A 531 -9.49 -12.27 -20.50
C GLU A 531 -8.53 -12.16 -21.69
N GLY A 532 -7.35 -11.56 -21.50
CA GLY A 532 -6.30 -11.49 -22.50
C GLY A 532 -5.81 -12.87 -22.93
N ALA A 533 -5.59 -13.78 -21.98
CA ALA A 533 -5.18 -15.16 -22.25
C ALA A 533 -6.23 -15.92 -23.07
N LEU A 534 -7.52 -15.78 -22.72
CA LEU A 534 -8.61 -16.32 -23.53
C LEU A 534 -8.61 -15.73 -24.94
N GLY A 535 -8.43 -14.41 -25.07
CA GLY A 535 -8.33 -13.74 -26.36
C GLY A 535 -7.17 -14.26 -27.21
N THR A 536 -6.00 -14.45 -26.61
CA THR A 536 -4.81 -15.02 -27.27
C THR A 536 -5.06 -16.44 -27.74
N LEU A 537 -5.69 -17.29 -26.91
CA LEU A 537 -6.06 -18.64 -27.30
C LEU A 537 -7.02 -18.63 -28.50
N VAL A 538 -8.08 -17.84 -28.43
CA VAL A 538 -9.08 -17.74 -29.50
C VAL A 538 -8.42 -17.29 -30.80
N ALA A 539 -7.61 -16.22 -30.76
CA ALA A 539 -6.88 -15.73 -31.92
C ALA A 539 -5.92 -16.78 -32.50
N TYR A 540 -5.19 -17.51 -31.64
CA TYR A 540 -4.30 -18.58 -32.07
C TYR A 540 -5.07 -19.71 -32.77
N CYS A 541 -6.20 -20.13 -32.22
CA CYS A 541 -7.04 -21.18 -32.78
C CYS A 541 -7.60 -20.78 -34.15
N GLU A 542 -8.05 -19.52 -34.29
CA GLU A 542 -8.53 -18.97 -35.56
C GLU A 542 -7.43 -18.91 -36.61
N LEU A 543 -6.24 -18.41 -36.26
CA LEU A 543 -5.10 -18.28 -37.18
C LEU A 543 -4.54 -19.64 -37.62
N MET A 544 -4.44 -20.58 -36.69
CA MET A 544 -3.90 -21.92 -36.93
C MET A 544 -4.96 -22.90 -37.44
N LYS A 545 -6.22 -22.49 -37.53
CA LYS A 545 -7.37 -23.33 -37.90
C LYS A 545 -7.47 -24.60 -37.08
N LYS A 546 -7.24 -24.50 -35.77
CA LYS A 546 -7.34 -25.59 -34.81
C LYS A 546 -8.50 -25.31 -33.83
N PRO A 547 -9.17 -26.34 -33.28
CA PRO A 547 -10.13 -26.13 -32.23
C PRO A 547 -9.43 -25.65 -30.93
N PRO A 548 -10.12 -24.89 -30.07
CA PRO A 548 -9.64 -24.57 -28.73
C PRO A 548 -9.44 -25.86 -27.92
N SER A 549 -8.20 -26.19 -27.59
CA SER A 549 -7.82 -27.34 -26.78
C SER A 549 -6.75 -26.94 -25.74
N ILE A 550 -6.49 -27.83 -24.78
CA ILE A 550 -5.44 -27.61 -23.78
C ILE A 550 -4.07 -27.46 -24.46
N GLU A 551 -3.78 -28.27 -25.48
CA GLU A 551 -2.54 -28.18 -26.24
C GLU A 551 -2.41 -26.83 -26.96
N ALA A 552 -3.49 -26.34 -27.56
CA ALA A 552 -3.51 -25.03 -28.20
C ALA A 552 -3.27 -23.90 -27.17
N ALA A 553 -3.86 -24.01 -25.97
CA ALA A 553 -3.63 -23.06 -24.88
C ALA A 553 -2.19 -23.09 -24.38
N ILE A 554 -1.60 -24.28 -24.25
CA ILE A 554 -0.19 -24.45 -23.90
C ILE A 554 0.69 -23.81 -24.97
N ASP A 555 0.41 -24.04 -26.26
CA ASP A 555 1.17 -23.50 -27.38
C ASP A 555 1.04 -21.98 -27.52
N SER A 556 -0.15 -21.43 -27.29
CA SER A 556 -0.41 -19.99 -27.47
C SER A 556 0.07 -19.12 -26.31
N LEU A 557 0.18 -19.68 -25.10
CA LEU A 557 0.49 -18.93 -23.87
C LEU A 557 1.93 -19.15 -23.37
N LYS A 558 2.84 -19.64 -24.22
CA LYS A 558 4.22 -20.04 -23.87
C LYS A 558 5.11 -18.91 -23.34
N GLU A 559 4.80 -17.65 -23.63
CA GLU A 559 5.75 -16.54 -23.44
C GLU A 559 5.44 -15.58 -22.27
N GLU A 560 4.30 -15.72 -21.58
CA GLU A 560 4.00 -14.85 -20.43
C GLU A 560 4.26 -15.54 -19.08
N PRO A 561 5.17 -14.99 -18.24
CA PRO A 561 5.29 -15.41 -16.86
C PRO A 561 4.02 -15.02 -16.08
N PRO A 562 3.58 -15.85 -15.11
CA PRO A 562 2.40 -15.57 -14.29
C PRO A 562 2.54 -14.26 -13.49
N ASP A 563 1.39 -13.70 -13.08
CA ASP A 563 1.23 -12.36 -12.49
C ASP A 563 2.03 -12.09 -11.21
N SER A 564 2.49 -13.13 -10.52
CA SER A 564 3.44 -12.97 -9.43
C SER A 564 4.41 -14.15 -9.36
N PRO A 565 5.63 -13.91 -8.85
CA PRO A 565 6.58 -14.98 -8.56
C PRO A 565 6.16 -15.93 -7.42
N GLU A 566 5.01 -15.68 -6.78
CA GLU A 566 4.38 -16.51 -5.75
C GLU A 566 3.35 -17.48 -6.36
N ASP A 567 2.88 -17.26 -7.59
CA ASP A 567 1.89 -18.15 -8.24
C ASP A 567 2.55 -19.33 -9.01
N LEU A 568 3.88 -19.46 -8.94
CA LEU A 568 4.60 -20.70 -9.26
C LEU A 568 4.29 -21.83 -8.25
N GLU A 569 3.64 -21.49 -7.13
CA GLU A 569 3.46 -22.36 -5.97
C GLU A 569 2.23 -23.30 -6.03
N LEU A 570 1.41 -23.27 -7.10
CA LEU A 570 0.18 -24.08 -7.16
C LEU A 570 0.02 -24.99 -8.39
N VAL A 571 1.05 -25.15 -9.20
CA VAL A 571 1.05 -26.17 -10.25
C VAL A 571 2.07 -27.23 -9.86
N PRO A 572 1.68 -28.45 -9.41
CA PRO A 572 2.56 -29.59 -9.57
C PRO A 572 2.83 -29.67 -11.07
N ALA A 573 4.06 -29.36 -11.48
CA ALA A 573 4.48 -29.46 -12.86
C ALA A 573 4.12 -30.87 -13.32
N ILE A 574 3.17 -31.00 -14.25
CA ILE A 574 2.96 -32.27 -14.95
C ILE A 574 4.29 -32.55 -15.64
N PRO A 575 4.99 -33.64 -15.30
CA PRO A 575 6.33 -33.87 -15.83
C PRO A 575 6.22 -34.15 -17.32
N THR A 576 6.69 -33.20 -18.13
CA THR A 576 6.97 -33.46 -19.54
C THR A 576 8.18 -34.39 -19.59
N LYS A 577 7.92 -35.65 -19.93
CA LYS A 577 8.95 -36.66 -20.24
C LYS A 577 9.80 -36.20 -21.42
N SER A 578 10.86 -35.45 -21.17
CA SER A 578 11.95 -35.31 -22.12
C SER A 578 13.23 -34.88 -21.41
N LYS A 579 14.24 -35.76 -21.46
CA LYS A 579 15.65 -35.60 -20.99
C LYS A 579 15.94 -35.42 -19.50
N LEU A 580 14.96 -35.15 -18.64
CA LEU A 580 15.16 -34.84 -17.22
C LEU A 580 15.24 -36.04 -16.24
N ASP A 581 15.21 -37.29 -16.73
CA ASP A 581 15.12 -38.49 -15.89
C ASP A 581 16.47 -39.13 -15.46
N GLU A 582 17.61 -38.71 -16.00
CA GLU A 582 18.91 -39.38 -15.75
C GLU A 582 19.88 -38.57 -14.89
N LEU A 583 19.49 -38.18 -13.66
CA LEU A 583 20.50 -37.84 -12.66
C LEU A 583 21.23 -39.13 -12.26
N LYS A 584 22.53 -39.17 -12.52
CA LYS A 584 23.39 -40.30 -12.19
C LYS A 584 23.85 -40.18 -10.75
N ILE A 585 23.98 -41.33 -10.10
CA ILE A 585 24.57 -41.45 -8.77
C ILE A 585 26.06 -41.05 -8.86
N SER A 586 26.61 -40.50 -7.78
CA SER A 586 28.00 -40.04 -7.69
C SER A 586 28.33 -38.90 -8.66
N HIS A 587 27.33 -38.11 -9.06
CA HIS A 587 27.49 -36.97 -9.97
C HIS A 587 26.99 -35.67 -9.34
N SER A 588 27.61 -34.58 -9.78
CA SER A 588 27.36 -33.21 -9.32
C SER A 588 26.83 -32.36 -10.48
N TYR A 589 25.69 -31.73 -10.27
CA TYR A 589 24.95 -30.98 -11.29
C TYR A 589 24.82 -29.52 -10.93
N LEU A 590 25.06 -28.65 -11.91
CA LEU A 590 24.86 -27.21 -11.80
C LEU A 590 23.63 -26.78 -12.58
N ILE A 591 22.76 -26.01 -11.92
CA ILE A 591 21.54 -25.46 -12.50
C ILE A 591 21.56 -23.95 -12.40
N GLU A 592 21.55 -23.29 -13.55
CA GLU A 592 21.42 -21.85 -13.65
C GLU A 592 19.95 -21.43 -13.53
N GLU A 593 19.60 -20.84 -12.40
CA GLU A 593 18.27 -20.32 -12.12
C GLU A 593 18.30 -19.23 -11.04
N THR A 594 17.47 -18.20 -11.21
CA THR A 594 17.39 -17.08 -10.24
C THR A 594 16.70 -17.48 -8.93
N ARG A 595 15.97 -18.59 -8.93
CA ARG A 595 15.32 -19.20 -7.77
C ARG A 595 15.35 -20.72 -7.96
N PRO A 596 15.55 -21.52 -6.90
CA PRO A 596 15.88 -22.95 -7.00
C PRO A 596 14.68 -23.85 -7.38
N VAL A 597 13.74 -23.41 -8.22
CA VAL A 597 12.51 -24.15 -8.52
C VAL A 597 12.80 -25.44 -9.27
N LYS A 598 13.63 -25.37 -10.30
CA LYS A 598 13.99 -26.52 -11.13
C LYS A 598 14.83 -27.52 -10.33
N SER A 599 15.77 -27.01 -9.53
CA SER A 599 16.58 -27.81 -8.61
C SER A 599 15.72 -28.52 -7.57
N PHE A 600 14.74 -27.85 -6.96
CA PHE A 600 13.81 -28.48 -6.01
C PHE A 600 12.93 -29.55 -6.64
N ASN A 601 12.45 -29.35 -7.87
CA ASN A 601 11.68 -30.37 -8.59
C ASN A 601 12.51 -31.64 -8.84
N LEU A 602 13.73 -31.50 -9.33
CA LEU A 602 14.64 -32.61 -9.55
C LEU A 602 15.00 -33.32 -8.24
N PHE A 603 15.26 -32.55 -7.19
CA PHE A 603 15.53 -33.04 -5.85
C PHE A 603 14.36 -33.89 -5.33
N MET A 604 13.14 -33.35 -5.37
CA MET A 604 11.94 -34.03 -4.88
C MET A 604 11.59 -35.27 -5.70
N ASN A 605 11.84 -35.26 -7.02
CA ASN A 605 11.66 -36.46 -7.85
C ASN A 605 12.53 -37.62 -7.37
N LYS A 606 13.80 -37.38 -7.04
CA LYS A 606 14.69 -38.43 -6.52
C LYS A 606 14.34 -38.84 -5.10
N VAL A 607 13.90 -37.91 -4.25
CA VAL A 607 13.34 -38.26 -2.93
C VAL A 607 12.16 -39.22 -3.08
N ASN A 608 11.24 -38.95 -4.02
CA ASN A 608 10.09 -39.81 -4.29
C ASN A 608 10.49 -41.18 -4.89
N GLU A 609 11.65 -41.28 -5.55
CA GLU A 609 12.26 -42.55 -5.98
C GLU A 609 12.93 -43.33 -4.82
N GLY A 610 12.92 -42.78 -3.60
CA GLY A 610 13.45 -43.43 -2.39
C GLY A 610 14.84 -42.97 -1.96
N PHE A 611 15.36 -41.86 -2.53
CA PHE A 611 16.62 -41.27 -2.06
C PHE A 611 16.39 -40.51 -0.75
N LYS A 612 17.35 -40.60 0.18
CA LYS A 612 17.37 -39.76 1.38
C LYS A 612 17.75 -38.33 1.01
N GLY A 613 16.83 -37.38 1.17
CA GLY A 613 17.03 -35.99 0.76
C GLY A 613 17.58 -35.09 1.86
N MET A 614 18.51 -34.20 1.51
CA MET A 614 18.84 -33.00 2.28
C MET A 614 18.90 -31.77 1.39
N ALA A 615 18.20 -30.70 1.77
CA ALA A 615 18.24 -29.42 1.08
C ALA A 615 18.75 -28.30 2.00
N LEU A 616 19.80 -27.61 1.58
CA LEU A 616 20.27 -26.36 2.15
C LEU A 616 19.73 -25.22 1.30
N THR A 617 18.97 -24.28 1.86
CA THR A 617 18.30 -23.25 1.06
C THR A 617 18.06 -21.96 1.83
N ARG A 618 17.95 -20.85 1.09
CA ARG A 618 17.50 -19.55 1.63
C ARG A 618 15.99 -19.41 1.71
N LEU A 619 15.25 -20.32 1.09
CA LEU A 619 13.79 -20.38 1.17
C LEU A 619 13.34 -20.81 2.57
N ASN A 620 12.18 -20.31 2.99
CA ASN A 620 11.61 -20.64 4.30
C ASN A 620 11.11 -22.11 4.29
N PRO A 621 11.53 -22.98 5.22
CA PRO A 621 11.11 -24.38 5.28
C PRO A 621 9.59 -24.59 5.34
N LYS A 622 8.85 -23.66 5.99
CA LYS A 622 7.38 -23.72 6.02
C LYS A 622 6.77 -23.64 4.62
N ARG A 623 7.36 -22.81 3.75
CA ARG A 623 6.91 -22.72 2.35
C ARG A 623 7.24 -23.99 1.59
N ILE A 624 8.42 -24.56 1.77
CA ILE A 624 8.80 -25.78 1.03
C ILE A 624 7.91 -26.97 1.43
N THR A 625 7.58 -27.08 2.71
CA THR A 625 6.66 -28.12 3.22
C THR A 625 5.20 -27.94 2.80
N GLU A 626 4.77 -26.71 2.47
CA GLU A 626 3.46 -26.44 1.89
C GLU A 626 3.40 -26.81 0.39
N LEU A 627 4.53 -26.72 -0.32
CA LEU A 627 4.60 -26.90 -1.78
C LEU A 627 4.92 -28.33 -2.22
N TYR A 628 5.66 -29.06 -1.41
CA TYR A 628 6.15 -30.39 -1.72
C TYR A 628 5.76 -31.36 -0.60
N ASP A 629 5.42 -32.61 -0.92
CA ASP A 629 5.20 -33.66 0.08
C ASP A 629 6.56 -34.10 0.65
N VAL A 630 7.06 -33.35 1.63
CA VAL A 630 8.38 -33.57 2.23
C VAL A 630 8.31 -34.69 3.26
N LYS A 631 8.34 -35.95 2.80
CA LYS A 631 8.51 -37.13 3.65
C LYS A 631 9.99 -37.53 3.69
N ASP A 632 10.48 -37.89 4.87
CA ASP A 632 11.83 -38.42 5.09
C ASP A 632 12.98 -37.58 4.50
N THR A 633 12.83 -36.25 4.53
CA THR A 633 13.77 -35.30 3.91
C THR A 633 14.13 -34.17 4.88
N THR A 634 15.42 -33.85 4.98
CA THR A 634 15.94 -32.78 5.85
C THR A 634 15.99 -31.46 5.09
N ILE A 635 15.26 -30.44 5.53
CA ILE A 635 15.31 -29.10 4.93
C ILE A 635 15.91 -28.12 5.94
N LEU A 636 17.12 -27.65 5.66
CA LEU A 636 17.86 -26.72 6.49
C LEU A 636 17.77 -25.31 5.92
N TRP A 637 17.18 -24.40 6.69
CA TRP A 637 17.15 -22.99 6.38
C TRP A 637 18.51 -22.38 6.65
N LEU A 638 19.19 -21.96 5.60
CA LEU A 638 20.48 -21.28 5.68
C LEU A 638 20.25 -19.87 6.25
N THR A 639 20.51 -19.65 7.54
CA THR A 639 20.31 -18.36 8.23
C THR A 639 21.18 -18.24 9.48
N ASP A 640 21.64 -17.01 9.74
CA ASP A 640 22.30 -16.57 10.97
C ASP A 640 21.38 -16.41 12.20
N ARG A 641 20.06 -16.57 12.03
CA ARG A 641 19.09 -16.42 13.13
C ARG A 641 19.11 -17.62 14.06
N GLU A 642 19.24 -17.37 15.36
CA GLU A 642 19.08 -18.39 16.40
C GLU A 642 17.74 -19.14 16.28
N GLY A 643 17.77 -20.43 16.55
CA GLY A 643 16.58 -21.30 16.52
C GLY A 643 16.96 -22.77 16.47
N ASP A 644 15.97 -23.59 16.13
CA ASP A 644 16.09 -25.04 16.08
C ASP A 644 17.20 -25.49 15.10
N PRO A 645 18.26 -26.19 15.57
CA PRO A 645 19.36 -26.63 14.72
C PRO A 645 18.96 -27.69 13.70
N ASP A 646 17.82 -28.37 13.87
CA ASP A 646 17.32 -29.37 12.90
C ASP A 646 16.54 -28.73 11.75
N VAL A 647 16.23 -27.45 11.85
CA VAL A 647 15.52 -26.66 10.83
C VAL A 647 16.37 -25.51 10.29
N LYS A 648 17.39 -25.05 11.04
CA LYS A 648 18.23 -23.91 10.68
C LYS A 648 19.71 -24.27 10.72
N ILE A 649 20.47 -23.66 9.82
CA ILE A 649 21.92 -23.78 9.78
C ILE A 649 22.57 -22.43 9.44
N PRO A 650 23.56 -21.98 10.23
CA PRO A 650 24.27 -20.74 9.94
C PRO A 650 25.19 -20.91 8.72
N PRO A 651 25.59 -19.82 8.05
CA PRO A 651 26.50 -19.84 6.90
C PRO A 651 27.96 -20.08 7.33
N VAL A 652 28.20 -21.03 8.23
CA VAL A 652 29.51 -21.44 8.72
C VAL A 652 29.86 -22.76 8.03
N LEU A 653 30.88 -22.72 7.16
CA LEU A 653 31.21 -23.85 6.28
C LEU A 653 31.48 -25.14 7.05
N GLU A 654 32.15 -25.06 8.20
CA GLU A 654 32.46 -26.22 9.05
C GLU A 654 31.19 -26.92 9.56
N LYS A 655 30.15 -26.15 9.91
CA LYS A 655 28.87 -26.71 10.37
C LYS A 655 28.08 -27.34 9.22
N ILE A 656 28.17 -26.73 8.03
CA ILE A 656 27.53 -27.25 6.81
C ILE A 656 28.19 -28.57 6.40
N ILE A 657 29.52 -28.64 6.40
CA ILE A 657 30.29 -29.86 6.13
C ILE A 657 29.84 -30.98 7.06
N TYR A 658 29.81 -30.75 8.37
CA TYR A 658 29.40 -31.76 9.35
C TYR A 658 28.00 -32.34 9.06
N ARG A 659 27.02 -31.48 8.74
CA ARG A 659 25.66 -31.93 8.41
C ARG A 659 25.58 -32.70 7.09
N ILE A 660 26.41 -32.36 6.12
CA ILE A 660 26.47 -33.09 4.85
C ILE A 660 27.15 -34.45 5.06
N GLU A 661 28.23 -34.52 5.84
CA GLU A 661 28.90 -35.77 6.18
C GLU A 661 27.92 -36.75 6.87
N ASP A 662 27.03 -36.27 7.76
CA ASP A 662 25.97 -37.07 8.37
C ASP A 662 24.99 -37.68 7.33
N LEU A 663 24.70 -36.96 6.25
CA LEU A 663 23.88 -37.45 5.15
C LEU A 663 24.62 -38.51 4.32
N LEU A 664 25.86 -38.22 3.93
CA LEU A 664 26.66 -39.07 3.05
C LEU A 664 27.06 -40.40 3.73
N ASN A 665 27.24 -40.40 5.05
CA ASN A 665 27.55 -41.60 5.82
C ASN A 665 26.31 -42.46 6.13
N ALA A 666 25.10 -41.98 5.85
CA ALA A 666 23.89 -42.75 6.08
C ALA A 666 23.73 -43.88 5.04
N PRO A 667 23.21 -45.06 5.43
CA PRO A 667 23.04 -46.17 4.49
C PRO A 667 21.97 -45.85 3.42
N GLY A 668 22.27 -46.21 2.17
CA GLY A 668 21.37 -46.04 1.03
C GLY A 668 21.75 -44.86 0.13
N LYS A 669 20.93 -44.62 -0.89
CA LYS A 669 21.15 -43.54 -1.85
C LYS A 669 20.70 -42.21 -1.26
N SER A 670 21.47 -41.16 -1.47
CA SER A 670 21.16 -39.84 -0.95
C SER A 670 21.17 -38.78 -2.04
N ILE A 671 20.47 -37.67 -1.80
CA ILE A 671 20.49 -36.52 -2.68
C ILE A 671 20.64 -35.25 -1.85
N LEU A 672 21.57 -34.40 -2.29
CA LEU A 672 21.90 -33.13 -1.67
C LEU A 672 21.54 -31.99 -2.63
N LEU A 673 20.76 -31.03 -2.15
CA LEU A 673 20.51 -29.77 -2.84
C LEU A 673 21.15 -28.62 -2.04
N VAL A 674 21.99 -27.81 -2.70
CA VAL A 674 22.52 -26.57 -2.14
C VAL A 674 22.04 -25.37 -2.97
N ASP A 675 21.26 -24.52 -2.31
CA ASP A 675 20.76 -23.24 -2.77
C ASP A 675 21.23 -22.12 -1.80
N GLY A 676 21.45 -20.91 -2.34
CA GLY A 676 21.95 -19.78 -1.57
C GLY A 676 23.47 -19.62 -1.59
N LEU A 677 24.10 -19.98 -2.71
CA LEU A 677 25.54 -19.80 -2.90
C LEU A 677 25.97 -18.32 -2.74
N ASP A 678 25.12 -17.39 -3.18
CA ASP A 678 25.28 -15.95 -2.97
C ASP A 678 25.45 -15.61 -1.49
N TYR A 679 24.61 -16.21 -0.64
CA TYR A 679 24.65 -16.01 0.79
C TYR A 679 25.91 -16.64 1.39
N LEU A 680 26.32 -17.84 0.97
CA LEU A 680 27.58 -18.45 1.43
C LEU A 680 28.81 -17.61 1.06
N ILE A 681 28.88 -17.13 -0.19
CA ILE A 681 29.97 -16.29 -0.69
C ILE A 681 29.99 -14.95 0.05
N SER A 682 28.82 -14.35 0.30
CA SER A 682 28.74 -13.07 1.00
C SER A 682 29.31 -13.14 2.42
N ASN A 683 29.17 -14.30 3.09
CA ASN A 683 29.63 -14.56 4.45
C ASN A 683 31.07 -15.13 4.55
N ASN A 684 31.53 -15.90 3.56
CA ASN A 684 32.81 -16.63 3.62
C ASN A 684 33.83 -16.24 2.55
N SER A 685 33.49 -15.32 1.63
CA SER A 685 34.23 -15.02 0.39
C SER A 685 34.22 -16.18 -0.62
N PHE A 686 34.55 -15.90 -1.88
CA PHE A 686 34.44 -16.89 -2.96
C PHE A 686 35.44 -18.05 -2.84
N ASP A 687 36.73 -17.77 -2.56
CA ASP A 687 37.76 -18.82 -2.53
C ASP A 687 37.54 -19.91 -1.47
N PRO A 688 37.15 -19.60 -0.22
CA PRO A 688 36.83 -20.63 0.78
C PRO A 688 35.61 -21.47 0.39
N VAL A 689 34.58 -20.82 -0.17
CA VAL A 689 33.38 -21.52 -0.67
C VAL A 689 33.75 -22.45 -1.83
N LEU A 690 34.56 -21.98 -2.78
CA LEU A 690 35.02 -22.81 -3.90
C LEU A 690 35.83 -24.02 -3.44
N ARG A 691 36.71 -23.87 -2.44
CA ARG A 691 37.43 -25.00 -1.83
C ARG A 691 36.48 -25.99 -1.15
N PHE A 692 35.47 -25.47 -0.44
CA PHE A 692 34.42 -26.29 0.15
C PHE A 692 33.65 -27.07 -0.92
N LEU A 693 33.25 -26.44 -2.02
CA LEU A 693 32.53 -27.09 -3.11
C LEU A 693 33.36 -28.16 -3.80
N ARG A 694 34.64 -27.91 -4.07
CA ARG A 694 35.54 -28.93 -4.64
C ARG A 694 35.63 -30.16 -3.75
N ARG A 695 35.87 -29.96 -2.45
CA ARG A 695 35.91 -31.05 -1.48
C ARG A 695 34.59 -31.82 -1.45
N LEU A 696 33.46 -31.11 -1.49
CA LEU A 696 32.14 -31.74 -1.54
C LEU A 696 31.93 -32.54 -2.82
N ILE A 697 32.31 -32.01 -3.99
CA ILE A 697 32.22 -32.72 -5.27
C ILE A 697 33.07 -34.00 -5.24
N ASP A 698 34.27 -33.94 -4.67
CA ASP A 698 35.15 -35.10 -4.48
C ASP A 698 34.46 -36.16 -3.60
N GLU A 699 33.91 -35.78 -2.44
CA GLU A 699 33.19 -36.69 -1.53
C GLU A 699 31.91 -37.28 -2.17
N ILE A 700 31.20 -36.52 -3.00
CA ILE A 700 30.04 -37.00 -3.76
C ILE A 700 30.47 -38.04 -4.80
N SER A 701 31.61 -37.85 -5.46
CA SER A 701 32.11 -38.78 -6.48
C SER A 701 32.46 -40.17 -5.91
N GLU A 702 32.74 -40.25 -4.60
CA GLU A 702 33.06 -41.50 -3.89
C GLU A 702 31.86 -42.12 -3.14
N SER A 703 30.69 -41.47 -3.17
CA SER A 703 29.49 -41.90 -2.45
C SER A 703 28.32 -42.22 -3.38
N GLU A 704 27.28 -42.91 -2.89
CA GLU A 704 26.03 -43.12 -3.64
C GLU A 704 25.09 -41.90 -3.59
N ALA A 705 25.66 -40.70 -3.60
CA ALA A 705 24.93 -39.44 -3.48
C ALA A 705 24.80 -38.73 -4.83
N ILE A 706 23.74 -37.94 -4.98
CA ILE A 706 23.56 -37.00 -6.09
C ILE A 706 23.67 -35.59 -5.52
N PHE A 707 24.46 -34.73 -6.15
CA PHE A 707 24.57 -33.33 -5.74
C PHE A 707 23.97 -32.40 -6.78
N ILE A 708 23.06 -31.53 -6.36
CA ILE A 708 22.48 -30.46 -7.17
C ILE A 708 22.84 -29.12 -6.53
N MET A 709 23.38 -28.21 -7.35
CA MET A 709 23.60 -26.83 -6.98
C MET A 709 22.74 -25.90 -7.84
N SER A 710 22.00 -25.02 -7.18
CA SER A 710 21.31 -23.90 -7.83
C SER A 710 22.17 -22.65 -7.75
N ILE A 711 22.35 -21.97 -8.87
CA ILE A 711 23.04 -20.67 -8.91
C ILE A 711 22.28 -19.67 -9.77
N ALA A 712 22.09 -18.45 -9.24
CA ALA A 712 21.62 -17.34 -10.06
C ALA A 712 22.79 -16.82 -10.92
N PRO A 713 22.64 -16.63 -12.23
CA PRO A 713 23.73 -16.21 -13.13
C PRO A 713 24.47 -14.95 -12.67
N GLU A 714 23.81 -14.07 -11.92
CA GLU A 714 24.36 -12.82 -11.41
C GLU A 714 25.18 -12.97 -10.11
N THR A 715 25.25 -14.19 -9.54
CA THR A 715 25.84 -14.45 -8.22
C THR A 715 27.36 -14.39 -8.22
N ILE A 716 27.99 -14.83 -9.31
CA ILE A 716 29.44 -14.92 -9.46
C ILE A 716 29.87 -14.31 -10.78
N ASP A 717 31.12 -13.87 -10.84
CA ASP A 717 31.67 -13.34 -12.07
C ASP A 717 31.84 -14.45 -13.13
N GLU A 718 31.99 -14.03 -14.39
CA GLU A 718 32.09 -14.96 -15.52
C GLU A 718 33.27 -15.94 -15.39
N GLN A 719 34.32 -15.55 -14.66
CA GLN A 719 35.46 -16.42 -14.36
C GLN A 719 35.11 -17.48 -13.32
N GLY A 720 34.46 -17.10 -12.23
CA GLY A 720 33.96 -18.03 -11.21
C GLY A 720 32.96 -19.03 -11.77
N LEU A 721 32.05 -18.58 -12.65
CA LEU A 721 31.05 -19.46 -13.27
C LEU A 721 31.73 -20.52 -14.14
N LYS A 722 32.66 -20.11 -15.01
CA LYS A 722 33.43 -21.06 -15.84
C LYS A 722 34.27 -22.05 -15.03
N ILE A 723 34.65 -21.70 -13.80
CA ILE A 723 35.31 -22.66 -12.90
C ILE A 723 34.30 -23.71 -12.44
N LEU A 724 33.11 -23.32 -11.97
CA LEU A 724 32.09 -24.27 -11.54
C LEU A 724 31.56 -25.15 -12.68
N GLU A 725 31.36 -24.57 -13.86
CA GLU A 725 30.97 -25.29 -15.09
C GLU A 725 31.97 -26.36 -15.52
N ARG A 726 33.24 -26.27 -15.10
CA ARG A 726 34.27 -27.29 -15.36
C ARG A 726 34.26 -28.43 -14.34
N GLU A 727 33.73 -28.17 -13.15
CA GLU A 727 33.75 -29.10 -12.01
C GLU A 727 32.39 -29.85 -11.90
N MET A 728 31.33 -29.34 -12.53
CA MET A 728 29.95 -29.86 -12.44
C MET A 728 29.29 -29.99 -13.82
N GLU A 729 28.36 -30.94 -13.97
CA GLU A 729 27.59 -31.11 -15.21
C GLU A 729 26.43 -30.10 -15.27
N ILE A 730 26.36 -29.30 -16.34
CA ILE A 730 25.33 -28.27 -16.50
C ILE A 730 24.03 -28.89 -17.00
N ILE A 731 22.94 -28.67 -16.28
CA ILE A 731 21.59 -29.01 -16.75
C ILE A 731 20.92 -27.78 -17.35
N SER A 732 20.72 -27.79 -18.66
CA SER A 732 19.99 -26.75 -19.37
C SER A 732 18.52 -27.13 -19.54
N PHE A 733 17.63 -26.21 -19.16
CA PHE A 733 16.19 -26.33 -19.34
C PHE A 733 15.83 -25.47 -20.56
N THR A 734 15.59 -26.12 -21.70
CA THR A 734 15.21 -25.46 -22.97
C THR A 734 13.72 -25.25 -23.07
#